data_AF-A0A960YAM0-F1
#
_entry.id   AF-A0A960YAM0-F1
#
_cell.length_a   1.000
_cell.length_b   1.000
_cell.length_c   1.000
_cell.angle_alpha   90.00
_cell.angle_beta   90.00
_cell.angle_gamma   90.00
#
_symmetry.space_group_name_H-M   'P 1'
#
loop_
_entity.id
_entity.type
_entity.pdbx_description
1 polymer ?
#
loop_
_entity_poly.entity_id
_entity_poly.type
_entity_poly.pdbx_seq_one_letter_code
_entity_poly.pdbx_strand_id
1 'polypeptide(L)'
;MLKRIFKLLLLIFILSYCSDKAKKEITNPFLFSDGFDYSKPLQFFNLLDPFPVLKKGLSSVDVNGFNTELDKALRKIHPKDISGSLRALQFTLLSARSELQNTLTHTASLLERARTVDPVSYNALSPMMERLRNYSKPVIRGLLPISAAHLINEYNTKSSATIQKQFNDFATELESKNTKDLLIKAEDIAHKGLSTNKNVRSGLETLLNGLVHSTIITDKSIKSDLISMMGDLGEVTQKKAGFSDSKSPETVFKELIINLEDYNTIGGANYTSEYSNASHSSEFETLLVDLFKEVRKLIIPDTSVMKNSVILTDELAKTLALMSFTSTLTGVEDSLKDLIRLDIKGKDRSYSNNGSLKTSALETLFFMLSIVDSFGYVWDTTDNCNNSATCNNYITGATGGEMTVGDTLWSLQSVLRSADTFNFKNILKLNAESRNVFKNNIELSTTAGTEVNINTRVLRLLETESIGSTKPITEAATDPVYAKTTPWVMNWVKRVLFEGYGPYYNKNKKNANGDNVALNGETLKYKSTWKTGDYKICLEKDASVALADRYRWVGLGGRESDGTTIAHPTGACTTFPTPPTSSSWTYTIQEITKTDSERAVDSDEEALYKNFQWLLYEKRFVVIIPTRAKLSSTVPFEEGLFIIAIGNGLKGMMGLKPNCGPNNSLTDCGDYNGVWNSDTSTAKTLRLKQYNALNTDLATFSSVPGDSVLLIEGWGYGSSGISSSLTTSLVLPSLVFNLLVPSPSLVFGMIPPVLSQNFDVLERLSFLTSDVVKPADTANYWEKRNKLLPLIAGLAKVLDDQVDVANSKNPFTLLVGLSKVLARPNIFSTPDPVSSGNLSLPVANPAPPTIPSVRIKMSSTSYGIRTPNALISDYYPNDTLRPVISLLSENERKYQDGLLNLLSKTDLLTKLINAFAKLGASDKKEGRDLIISGIQTIVKEIKVSSDSPTVEQYNLQTYINEKAVELAAYPDSRSTDTTDASWNGVNDSVQFVRDYFGTSSPYSLIKSADFAIDMISEIPPSSEEIKHLLNVAATLFVNTDGTRPYQLTDILTKQLSPLIRQIAPYGRNIFAMMGSLGEPGSYISFLETQMTIGTFKIVDLLSDTERLLKSNMIQTKTEDGDSLLYSSGVLLKAFADINEFGKKLDTKGFPFADSLNKNDDDTYWQRLNIILSEK
;
A
#
# COMPACT_ATOMS: atom_id res chain seq x y z
N MET A 1 5.78 -35.68 11.83
CA MET A 1 6.63 -36.17 10.74
C MET A 1 7.61 -37.24 11.23
N LEU A 2 8.53 -36.91 12.15
CA LEU A 2 9.42 -37.91 12.78
C LEU A 2 8.64 -39.07 13.39
N LYS A 3 7.64 -38.87 14.26
CA LYS A 3 6.86 -39.97 14.89
C LYS A 3 6.18 -40.98 13.93
N ARG A 4 6.01 -40.68 12.64
CA ARG A 4 5.35 -41.59 11.67
C ARG A 4 6.31 -42.17 10.64
N ILE A 5 7.29 -41.40 10.17
CA ILE A 5 8.46 -41.94 9.47
C ILE A 5 9.21 -42.88 10.41
N PHE A 6 9.37 -42.51 11.67
CA PHE A 6 9.98 -43.30 12.72
C PHE A 6 9.14 -44.50 13.13
N LYS A 7 7.80 -44.49 13.04
CA LYS A 7 6.92 -45.65 13.29
C LYS A 7 6.81 -46.59 12.10
N LEU A 8 6.83 -46.07 10.87
CA LEU A 8 6.93 -46.88 9.64
C LEU A 8 8.31 -47.52 9.55
N LEU A 9 9.35 -46.73 9.84
CA LEU A 9 10.70 -47.22 10.06
C LEU A 9 10.74 -48.16 11.25
N LEU A 10 10.09 -47.90 12.39
CA LEU A 10 10.03 -48.82 13.55
C LEU A 10 9.40 -50.14 13.16
N LEU A 11 8.34 -50.12 12.36
CA LEU A 11 7.61 -51.29 11.97
C LEU A 11 8.37 -52.11 10.94
N ILE A 12 9.05 -51.45 10.00
CA ILE A 12 10.08 -52.04 9.14
C ILE A 12 11.27 -52.54 9.99
N PHE A 13 11.60 -51.83 11.06
CA PHE A 13 12.75 -52.08 11.93
C PHE A 13 12.57 -53.36 12.75
N ILE A 14 11.36 -53.52 13.27
CA ILE A 14 10.95 -54.64 14.10
C ILE A 14 10.73 -55.92 13.26
N LEU A 15 10.28 -55.80 12.00
CA LEU A 15 10.16 -56.95 11.08
C LEU A 15 11.52 -57.62 10.76
N SER A 16 12.63 -56.98 11.14
CA SER A 16 14.00 -57.34 10.72
C SER A 16 14.80 -58.09 11.76
N TYR A 17 14.29 -58.21 12.98
CA TYR A 17 14.99 -58.88 14.07
C TYR A 17 14.57 -60.35 14.24
N CYS A 18 13.73 -60.88 13.34
CA CYS A 18 13.34 -62.29 13.31
C CYS A 18 14.23 -63.14 12.36
N SER A 19 15.54 -63.03 12.51
CA SER A 19 16.48 -64.14 12.28
C SER A 19 17.72 -63.78 13.09
N ASP A 20 18.05 -64.44 14.20
CA ASP A 20 18.95 -65.60 14.07
C ASP A 20 19.02 -66.51 15.31
N LYS A 21 17.99 -66.55 16.18
CA LYS A 21 18.04 -67.42 17.39
C LYS A 21 16.74 -68.14 17.69
N ALA A 22 16.21 -68.92 16.75
CA ALA A 22 15.16 -69.89 17.03
C ALA A 22 15.46 -71.27 16.40
N LYS A 23 16.54 -71.92 16.86
CA LYS A 23 16.65 -73.38 16.71
C LYS A 23 15.71 -74.06 17.71
N LYS A 24 14.45 -74.31 17.31
CA LYS A 24 13.62 -75.51 17.58
C LYS A 24 12.11 -75.23 17.38
N GLU A 25 11.54 -76.04 16.49
CA GLU A 25 10.13 -76.42 16.31
C GLU A 25 9.12 -75.32 15.94
N ILE A 26 8.80 -75.27 14.64
CA ILE A 26 7.77 -74.43 14.02
C ILE A 26 6.52 -75.29 13.82
N THR A 27 5.49 -75.08 14.62
CA THR A 27 4.10 -75.53 14.36
C THR A 27 3.05 -74.47 14.67
N ASN A 28 3.43 -73.18 14.79
CA ASN A 28 2.48 -72.09 14.99
C ASN A 28 2.49 -71.11 13.80
N PRO A 29 1.37 -70.94 13.05
CA PRO A 29 1.33 -70.18 11.80
C PRO A 29 1.14 -68.66 11.98
N PHE A 30 1.41 -68.10 13.16
CA PHE A 30 1.17 -66.68 13.44
C PHE A 30 2.41 -66.01 14.05
N LEU A 31 3.30 -65.51 13.19
CA LEU A 31 4.38 -64.56 13.55
C LEU A 31 3.85 -63.20 14.07
N PHE A 32 2.53 -63.00 14.03
CA PHE A 32 1.82 -61.77 14.31
C PHE A 32 0.65 -61.93 15.32
N SER A 33 0.66 -62.97 16.17
CA SER A 33 -0.33 -63.12 17.25
C SER A 33 0.27 -62.89 18.63
N ASP A 34 -0.46 -62.18 19.49
CA ASP A 34 -0.17 -62.01 20.92
C ASP A 34 -0.44 -63.35 21.65
N GLY A 35 0.58 -64.19 21.76
CA GLY A 35 0.53 -65.46 22.48
C GLY A 35 1.54 -65.45 23.63
N PHE A 36 1.06 -65.13 24.84
CA PHE A 36 1.84 -65.12 26.07
C PHE A 36 2.44 -66.50 26.37
N ASP A 37 3.75 -66.66 26.19
CA ASP A 37 4.53 -67.65 26.92
C ASP A 37 5.93 -67.11 27.28
N TYR A 38 6.27 -67.15 28.57
CA TYR A 38 7.30 -66.33 29.21
C TYR A 38 8.76 -66.83 29.02
N SER A 39 9.04 -67.67 28.02
CA SER A 39 10.31 -68.43 27.99
C SER A 39 11.04 -68.58 26.66
N LYS A 40 11.02 -67.62 25.70
CA LYS A 40 11.89 -67.59 24.48
C LYS A 40 11.89 -66.21 23.75
N PRO A 41 12.79 -65.96 22.75
CA PRO A 41 13.50 -64.68 22.51
C PRO A 41 12.68 -63.56 21.85
N LEU A 42 13.24 -62.34 21.84
CA LEU A 42 12.69 -61.07 21.31
C LEU A 42 11.84 -61.23 20.03
N GLN A 43 10.56 -60.90 20.14
CA GLN A 43 9.57 -60.84 19.05
C GLN A 43 9.04 -59.41 18.88
N PHE A 44 8.30 -59.15 17.79
CA PHE A 44 7.89 -57.84 17.28
C PHE A 44 7.34 -56.85 18.36
N PHE A 45 6.60 -57.35 19.34
CA PHE A 45 6.01 -56.54 20.40
C PHE A 45 6.91 -56.31 21.63
N ASN A 46 8.09 -56.94 21.69
CA ASN A 46 9.04 -56.82 22.81
C ASN A 46 10.24 -55.91 22.49
N LEU A 47 10.47 -55.54 21.22
CA LEU A 47 11.55 -54.61 20.83
C LEU A 47 11.41 -53.23 21.49
N LEU A 48 10.17 -52.82 21.76
CA LEU A 48 9.84 -51.55 22.40
C LEU A 48 9.53 -51.69 23.89
N ASP A 49 9.90 -52.81 24.52
CA ASP A 49 9.76 -52.98 25.97
C ASP A 49 10.44 -51.86 26.78
N PRO A 50 11.62 -51.34 26.37
CA PRO A 50 12.22 -50.17 27.02
C PRO A 50 11.44 -48.85 26.79
N PHE A 51 10.45 -48.84 25.88
CA PHE A 51 9.70 -47.66 25.43
C PHE A 51 8.17 -47.93 25.49
N PRO A 52 7.61 -48.06 26.70
CA PRO A 52 6.24 -48.55 26.91
C PRO A 52 5.16 -47.70 26.23
N VAL A 53 5.36 -46.39 26.07
CA VAL A 53 4.39 -45.50 25.44
C VAL A 53 4.34 -45.72 23.92
N LEU A 54 5.51 -45.94 23.31
CA LEU A 54 5.61 -46.27 21.89
C LEU A 54 5.06 -47.68 21.61
N LYS A 55 5.34 -48.64 22.49
CA LYS A 55 4.76 -49.99 22.44
C LYS A 55 3.24 -49.95 22.49
N LYS A 56 2.66 -49.15 23.40
CA LYS A 56 1.18 -49.07 23.53
C LYS A 56 0.51 -48.60 22.25
N GLY A 57 1.07 -47.57 21.60
CA GLY A 57 0.55 -47.06 20.33
C GLY A 57 0.59 -48.07 19.18
N LEU A 58 1.51 -49.03 19.19
CA LEU A 58 1.56 -50.11 18.20
C LEU A 58 0.65 -51.28 18.58
N SER A 59 0.56 -51.63 19.87
CA SER A 59 -0.36 -52.66 20.37
C SER A 59 -1.84 -52.28 20.27
N SER A 60 -2.15 -51.00 20.05
CA SER A 60 -3.53 -50.52 19.90
C SER A 60 -4.14 -50.80 18.52
N VAL A 61 -3.32 -51.19 17.55
CA VAL A 61 -3.76 -51.45 16.18
C VAL A 61 -4.03 -52.94 16.02
N ASP A 62 -5.19 -53.29 15.49
CA ASP A 62 -5.48 -54.68 15.11
C ASP A 62 -4.52 -55.14 14.01
N VAL A 63 -3.86 -56.28 14.25
CA VAL A 63 -2.81 -56.79 13.38
C VAL A 63 -3.38 -57.28 12.04
N ASN A 64 -4.60 -57.81 12.04
CA ASN A 64 -5.28 -58.22 10.81
C ASN A 64 -5.69 -57.01 9.97
N GLY A 65 -6.28 -55.98 10.57
CA GLY A 65 -6.60 -54.72 9.91
C GLY A 65 -5.36 -54.01 9.37
N PHE A 66 -4.28 -54.01 10.15
CA PHE A 66 -2.99 -53.45 9.76
C PHE A 66 -2.44 -54.07 8.46
N ASN A 67 -2.36 -55.40 8.43
CA ASN A 67 -1.84 -56.12 7.27
C ASN A 67 -2.76 -55.99 6.06
N THR A 68 -4.08 -56.00 6.26
CA THR A 68 -5.08 -55.89 5.19
C THR A 68 -5.05 -54.51 4.53
N GLU A 69 -5.01 -53.43 5.31
CA GLU A 69 -4.98 -52.07 4.75
C GLU A 69 -3.63 -51.74 4.10
N LEU A 70 -2.53 -52.28 4.63
CA LEU A 70 -1.22 -52.16 4.00
C LEU A 70 -1.16 -52.92 2.66
N ASP A 71 -1.66 -54.15 2.61
CA ASP A 71 -1.71 -54.96 1.37
C ASP A 71 -2.61 -54.28 0.32
N LYS A 72 -3.78 -53.78 0.71
CA LYS A 72 -4.66 -53.00 -0.17
C LYS A 72 -3.97 -51.76 -0.73
N ALA A 73 -3.17 -51.04 0.07
CA ALA A 73 -2.42 -49.89 -0.40
C ALA A 73 -1.31 -50.28 -1.39
N LEU A 74 -0.54 -51.32 -1.07
CA LEU A 74 0.59 -51.77 -1.89
C LEU A 74 0.14 -52.42 -3.21
N ARG A 75 -1.00 -53.11 -3.26
CA ARG A 75 -1.56 -53.70 -4.50
C ARG A 75 -1.92 -52.67 -5.58
N LYS A 76 -2.10 -51.39 -5.21
CA LYS A 76 -2.39 -50.30 -6.16
C LYS A 76 -1.17 -49.90 -6.99
N ILE A 77 0.02 -50.37 -6.65
CA ILE A 77 1.29 -49.95 -7.25
C ILE A 77 1.92 -51.10 -8.03
N HIS A 78 2.66 -50.76 -9.09
CA HIS A 78 3.42 -51.74 -9.86
C HIS A 78 4.54 -52.39 -8.99
N PRO A 79 4.76 -53.72 -9.07
CA PRO A 79 5.74 -54.43 -8.22
C PRO A 79 7.17 -53.83 -8.24
N LYS A 80 7.61 -53.34 -9.41
CA LYS A 80 8.91 -52.67 -9.57
C LYS A 80 9.07 -51.38 -8.76
N ASP A 81 7.97 -50.67 -8.48
CA ASP A 81 8.03 -49.45 -7.66
C ASP A 81 8.02 -49.79 -6.16
N ILE A 82 7.45 -50.93 -5.79
CA ILE A 82 7.60 -51.49 -4.44
C ILE A 82 9.07 -51.90 -4.23
N SER A 83 9.67 -52.66 -5.17
CA SER A 83 11.08 -53.05 -5.05
C SER A 83 12.01 -51.83 -5.06
N GLY A 84 11.79 -50.84 -5.93
CA GLY A 84 12.56 -49.60 -5.94
C GLY A 84 12.45 -48.79 -4.65
N SER A 85 11.26 -48.72 -4.03
CA SER A 85 11.09 -48.04 -2.74
C SER A 85 11.77 -48.78 -1.59
N LEU A 86 11.71 -50.12 -1.60
CA LEU A 86 12.42 -50.96 -0.64
C LEU A 86 13.94 -50.83 -0.79
N ARG A 87 14.45 -50.74 -2.01
CA ARG A 87 15.87 -50.40 -2.28
C ARG A 87 16.22 -49.02 -1.75
N ALA A 88 15.38 -48.01 -1.98
CA ALA A 88 15.64 -46.66 -1.48
C ALA A 88 15.76 -46.63 0.06
N LEU A 89 14.85 -47.32 0.74
CA LEU A 89 14.89 -47.47 2.20
C LEU A 89 16.13 -48.25 2.64
N GLN A 90 16.46 -49.36 1.97
CA GLN A 90 17.71 -50.09 2.19
C GLN A 90 18.93 -49.16 2.09
N PHE A 91 19.08 -48.40 1.00
CA PHE A 91 20.21 -47.50 0.79
C PHE A 91 20.28 -46.42 1.88
N THR A 92 19.13 -45.89 2.29
CA THR A 92 19.07 -44.90 3.38
C THR A 92 19.55 -45.51 4.71
N LEU A 93 19.19 -46.76 4.98
CA LEU A 93 19.48 -47.43 6.25
C LEU A 93 20.86 -48.08 6.34
N LEU A 94 21.45 -48.47 5.20
CA LEU A 94 22.77 -49.08 5.13
C LEU A 94 23.84 -48.09 4.71
N SER A 95 23.65 -47.42 3.57
CA SER A 95 24.67 -46.58 2.94
C SER A 95 24.69 -45.14 3.46
N ALA A 96 23.52 -44.58 3.77
CA ALA A 96 23.39 -43.23 4.34
C ALA A 96 23.12 -43.24 5.86
N ARG A 97 23.51 -44.35 6.51
CA ARG A 97 23.22 -44.63 7.92
C ARG A 97 23.81 -43.56 8.84
N SER A 98 25.03 -43.12 8.58
CA SER A 98 25.71 -42.09 9.37
C SER A 98 24.96 -40.76 9.38
N GLU A 99 24.49 -40.32 8.22
CA GLU A 99 23.78 -39.07 7.99
C GLU A 99 22.38 -39.14 8.59
N LEU A 100 21.72 -40.31 8.47
CA LEU A 100 20.46 -40.58 9.15
C LEU A 100 20.63 -40.57 10.68
N GLN A 101 21.66 -41.24 11.21
CA GLN A 101 21.98 -41.25 12.65
C GLN A 101 22.25 -39.83 13.17
N ASN A 102 23.01 -39.04 12.42
CA ASN A 102 23.26 -37.63 12.74
C ASN A 102 21.96 -36.84 12.72
N THR A 103 21.10 -36.98 11.71
CA THR A 103 19.81 -36.29 11.62
C THR A 103 18.89 -36.65 12.80
N LEU A 104 18.82 -37.93 13.15
CA LEU A 104 18.04 -38.44 14.28
C LEU A 104 18.60 -37.93 15.61
N THR A 105 19.93 -37.85 15.76
CA THR A 105 20.60 -37.29 16.94
C THR A 105 20.32 -35.80 17.08
N HIS A 106 20.45 -35.01 16.01
CA HIS A 106 20.16 -33.58 16.03
C HIS A 106 18.67 -33.32 16.31
N THR A 107 17.78 -34.16 15.79
CA THR A 107 16.35 -34.06 16.11
C THR A 107 16.08 -34.43 17.57
N ALA A 108 16.75 -35.44 18.11
CA ALA A 108 16.66 -35.79 19.52
C ALA A 108 17.19 -34.65 20.41
N SER A 109 18.25 -33.96 19.99
CA SER A 109 18.75 -32.78 20.72
C SER A 109 17.76 -31.61 20.67
N LEU A 110 17.03 -31.41 19.56
CA LEU A 110 15.96 -30.39 19.51
C LEU A 110 14.79 -30.74 20.45
N LEU A 111 14.38 -32.01 20.50
CA LEU A 111 13.34 -32.49 21.42
C LEU A 111 13.78 -32.36 22.89
N GLU A 112 15.03 -32.68 23.17
CA GLU A 112 15.61 -32.50 24.50
C GLU A 112 15.62 -31.02 24.90
N ARG A 113 16.10 -30.13 24.03
CA ARG A 113 16.16 -28.68 24.31
C ARG A 113 14.81 -28.10 24.64
N ALA A 114 13.79 -28.43 23.85
CA ALA A 114 12.42 -28.00 24.07
C ALA A 114 11.91 -28.39 25.47
N ARG A 115 12.43 -29.47 26.05
CA ARG A 115 12.08 -29.98 27.38
C ARG A 115 13.00 -29.48 28.49
N THR A 116 14.31 -29.32 28.25
CA THR A 116 15.32 -29.09 29.29
C THR A 116 15.67 -27.62 29.51
N VAL A 117 15.57 -26.78 28.48
CA VAL A 117 15.95 -25.35 28.57
C VAL A 117 14.86 -24.55 29.30
N ASP A 118 13.59 -24.82 29.03
CA ASP A 118 12.45 -24.25 29.78
C ASP A 118 11.40 -25.34 30.12
N PRO A 119 11.65 -26.16 31.17
CA PRO A 119 10.76 -27.24 31.56
C PRO A 119 9.40 -26.73 32.08
N VAL A 120 9.33 -25.49 32.58
CA VAL A 120 8.09 -24.92 33.10
C VAL A 120 7.11 -24.66 31.96
N SER A 121 7.56 -23.97 30.91
CA SER A 121 6.72 -23.71 29.74
C SER A 121 6.36 -24.98 28.98
N TYR A 122 7.28 -25.93 28.87
CA TYR A 122 7.01 -27.22 28.24
C TYR A 122 5.89 -28.01 28.94
N ASN A 123 5.92 -28.08 30.27
CA ASN A 123 4.88 -28.76 31.06
C ASN A 123 3.53 -28.03 31.00
N ALA A 124 3.55 -26.70 30.96
CA ALA A 124 2.34 -25.89 30.86
C ALA A 124 1.62 -26.04 29.50
N LEU A 125 2.32 -26.43 28.43
CA LEU A 125 1.71 -26.73 27.12
C LEU A 125 1.09 -28.13 27.02
N SER A 126 1.33 -29.01 28.00
CA SER A 126 0.83 -30.38 27.99
C SER A 126 -0.69 -30.48 27.74
N PRO A 127 -1.55 -29.68 28.40
CA PRO A 127 -2.99 -29.70 28.14
C PRO A 127 -3.36 -29.30 26.70
N MET A 128 -2.70 -28.29 26.12
CA MET A 128 -2.91 -27.88 24.73
C MET A 128 -2.52 -29.00 23.77
N MET A 129 -1.36 -29.62 23.98
CA MET A 129 -0.88 -30.73 23.16
C MET A 129 -1.84 -31.94 23.20
N GLU A 130 -2.50 -32.21 24.34
CA GLU A 130 -3.54 -33.23 24.44
C GLU A 130 -4.84 -32.85 23.71
N ARG A 131 -5.25 -31.58 23.77
CA ARG A 131 -6.41 -31.10 22.98
C ARG A 131 -6.17 -31.26 21.48
N LEU A 132 -4.98 -30.87 21.02
CA LEU A 132 -4.57 -31.06 19.61
C LEU A 132 -4.52 -32.54 19.21
N ARG A 133 -4.10 -33.43 20.12
CA ARG A 133 -4.07 -34.87 19.89
C ARG A 133 -5.47 -35.45 19.68
N ASN A 134 -6.46 -35.00 20.45
CA ASN A 134 -7.83 -35.50 20.39
C ASN A 134 -8.69 -34.77 19.34
N TYR A 135 -8.08 -33.95 18.48
CA TYR A 135 -8.78 -33.24 17.42
C TYR A 135 -9.35 -34.23 16.39
N SER A 136 -10.60 -34.01 15.98
CA SER A 136 -11.37 -34.95 15.14
C SER A 136 -10.90 -35.02 13.69
N LYS A 137 -10.25 -33.95 13.19
CA LYS A 137 -9.75 -33.89 11.80
C LYS A 137 -8.32 -34.43 11.70
N PRO A 138 -7.90 -34.97 10.53
CA PRO A 138 -6.59 -35.58 10.37
C PRO A 138 -5.47 -34.53 10.32
N VAL A 139 -4.93 -34.18 11.50
CA VAL A 139 -3.90 -33.14 11.68
C VAL A 139 -2.71 -33.31 10.75
N ILE A 140 -2.23 -34.52 10.56
CA ILE A 140 -1.00 -34.75 9.79
C ILE A 140 -1.26 -34.59 8.29
N ARG A 141 -2.32 -35.20 7.75
CA ARG A 141 -2.67 -35.00 6.34
C ARG A 141 -3.06 -33.55 6.04
N GLY A 142 -3.65 -32.85 7.01
CA GLY A 142 -4.02 -31.44 6.87
C GLY A 142 -2.84 -30.47 6.93
N LEU A 143 -1.78 -30.77 7.70
CA LEU A 143 -0.60 -29.92 7.79
C LEU A 143 0.48 -30.24 6.75
N LEU A 144 0.47 -31.43 6.14
CA LEU A 144 1.43 -31.79 5.11
C LEU A 144 1.20 -30.96 3.83
N PRO A 145 2.20 -30.23 3.34
CA PRO A 145 2.05 -29.39 2.14
C PRO A 145 1.88 -30.21 0.85
N ILE A 146 2.27 -31.49 0.87
CA ILE A 146 2.19 -32.38 -0.29
C ILE A 146 1.09 -33.42 -0.06
N SER A 147 0.08 -33.42 -0.94
CA SER A 147 -1.02 -34.39 -0.91
C SER A 147 -0.66 -35.71 -1.59
N ALA A 148 -1.29 -36.80 -1.14
CA ALA A 148 -1.14 -38.13 -1.74
C ALA A 148 -1.55 -38.16 -3.22
N ALA A 149 -2.64 -37.47 -3.58
CA ALA A 149 -3.11 -37.36 -4.95
C ALA A 149 -2.06 -36.71 -5.87
N HIS A 150 -1.31 -35.74 -5.35
CA HIS A 150 -0.24 -35.10 -6.12
C HIS A 150 0.96 -36.01 -6.34
N LEU A 151 1.40 -36.74 -5.31
CA LEU A 151 2.48 -37.73 -5.45
C LEU A 151 2.16 -38.77 -6.54
N ILE A 152 0.90 -39.19 -6.63
CA ILE A 152 0.41 -40.08 -7.69
C ILE A 152 0.44 -39.40 -9.06
N ASN A 153 0.03 -38.13 -9.15
CA ASN A 153 0.08 -37.37 -10.40
C ASN A 153 1.53 -37.19 -10.91
N GLU A 154 2.46 -36.82 -10.04
CA GLU A 154 3.89 -36.72 -10.35
C GLU A 154 4.46 -38.05 -10.84
N TYR A 155 4.10 -39.15 -10.19
CA TYR A 155 4.48 -40.50 -10.59
C TYR A 155 3.95 -40.89 -11.99
N ASN A 156 2.73 -40.47 -12.33
CA ASN A 156 2.08 -40.76 -13.61
C ASN A 156 2.58 -39.88 -14.76
N THR A 157 3.01 -38.65 -14.46
CA THR A 157 3.35 -37.65 -15.49
C THR A 157 4.84 -37.51 -15.76
N LYS A 158 5.71 -37.77 -14.77
CA LYS A 158 7.17 -37.57 -14.90
C LYS A 158 7.95 -38.87 -15.01
N SER A 159 9.02 -38.82 -15.81
CA SER A 159 9.96 -39.94 -15.97
C SER A 159 10.86 -40.10 -14.73
N SER A 160 11.43 -41.29 -14.53
CA SER A 160 12.40 -41.54 -13.44
C SER A 160 13.61 -40.62 -13.52
N ALA A 161 14.11 -40.34 -14.72
CA ALA A 161 15.27 -39.47 -14.92
C ALA A 161 14.96 -38.02 -14.52
N THR A 162 13.75 -37.54 -14.82
CA THR A 162 13.30 -36.20 -14.44
C THR A 162 13.21 -36.07 -12.91
N ILE A 163 12.58 -37.03 -12.24
CA ILE A 163 12.43 -37.01 -10.77
C ILE A 163 13.81 -37.14 -10.09
N GLN A 164 14.69 -38.02 -10.58
CA GLN A 164 16.05 -38.16 -10.06
C GLN A 164 16.82 -36.84 -10.18
N LYS A 165 16.71 -36.14 -11.32
CA LYS A 165 17.34 -34.83 -11.50
C LYS A 165 16.80 -33.82 -10.49
N GLN A 166 15.48 -33.74 -10.28
CA GLN A 166 14.88 -32.83 -9.30
C GLN A 166 15.39 -33.06 -7.87
N PHE A 167 15.56 -34.31 -7.45
CA PHE A 167 16.15 -34.63 -6.13
C PHE A 167 17.60 -34.16 -6.03
N ASN A 168 18.41 -34.37 -7.08
CA ASN A 168 19.80 -33.93 -7.11
C ASN A 168 19.95 -32.40 -7.17
N ASP A 169 19.09 -31.72 -7.92
CA ASP A 169 19.05 -30.26 -8.01
C ASP A 169 18.66 -29.68 -6.64
N PHE A 170 17.62 -30.23 -5.99
CA PHE A 170 17.21 -29.80 -4.65
C PHE A 170 18.29 -30.01 -3.59
N ALA A 171 18.98 -31.16 -3.61
CA ALA A 171 20.13 -31.41 -2.73
C ALA A 171 21.26 -30.39 -2.95
N THR A 172 21.55 -30.06 -4.21
CA THR A 172 22.57 -29.07 -4.57
C THR A 172 22.19 -27.65 -4.13
N GLU A 173 20.91 -27.30 -4.20
CA GLU A 173 20.41 -26.00 -3.71
C GLU A 173 20.51 -25.88 -2.18
N LEU A 174 20.18 -26.96 -1.45
CA LEU A 174 20.35 -26.99 0.02
C LEU A 174 21.81 -26.85 0.44
N GLU A 175 22.75 -27.32 -0.36
CA GLU A 175 24.21 -27.16 -0.15
C GLU A 175 24.74 -25.79 -0.56
N SER A 176 23.94 -24.97 -1.27
CA SER A 176 24.39 -23.71 -1.82
C SER A 176 24.77 -22.73 -0.69
N LYS A 177 25.85 -21.96 -0.90
CA LYS A 177 26.30 -20.96 0.07
C LYS A 177 25.20 -19.94 0.37
N ASN A 178 24.47 -19.52 -0.66
CA ASN A 178 23.39 -18.54 -0.54
C ASN A 178 22.23 -19.08 0.32
N THR A 179 21.81 -20.34 0.11
CA THR A 179 20.75 -20.97 0.90
C THR A 179 21.17 -21.15 2.36
N LYS A 180 22.42 -21.54 2.60
CA LYS A 180 22.96 -21.63 3.96
C LYS A 180 22.99 -20.27 4.67
N ASP A 181 23.51 -19.24 4.01
CA ASP A 181 23.58 -17.89 4.58
C ASP A 181 22.18 -17.32 4.86
N LEU A 182 21.20 -17.61 3.98
CA LEU A 182 19.79 -17.24 4.18
C LEU A 182 19.18 -17.93 5.41
N LEU A 183 19.39 -19.25 5.56
CA LEU A 183 18.87 -20.01 6.69
C LEU A 183 19.50 -19.56 8.02
N ILE A 184 20.80 -19.24 8.04
CA ILE A 184 21.48 -18.63 9.20
C ILE A 184 20.83 -17.28 9.55
N LYS A 185 20.66 -16.40 8.55
CA LYS A 185 20.00 -15.09 8.75
C LYS A 185 18.56 -15.26 9.27
N ALA A 186 17.82 -16.24 8.78
CA ALA A 186 16.45 -16.53 9.23
C ALA A 186 16.43 -17.03 10.69
N GLU A 187 17.33 -17.93 11.07
CA GLU A 187 17.50 -18.37 12.46
C GLU A 187 17.90 -17.20 13.37
N ASP A 188 18.82 -16.33 12.92
CA ASP A 188 19.23 -15.15 13.69
C ASP A 188 18.07 -14.17 13.91
N ILE A 189 17.24 -13.92 12.89
CA ILE A 189 16.04 -13.08 13.00
C ILE A 189 15.04 -13.70 13.98
N ALA A 190 14.77 -15.01 13.86
CA ALA A 190 13.84 -15.73 14.72
C ALA A 190 14.32 -15.76 16.16
N HIS A 191 15.59 -16.09 16.39
CA HIS A 191 16.21 -16.05 17.70
C HIS A 191 16.13 -14.65 18.31
N LYS A 192 16.47 -13.61 17.52
CA LYS A 192 16.44 -12.22 17.99
C LYS A 192 15.03 -11.79 18.40
N GLY A 193 14.01 -12.19 17.64
CA GLY A 193 12.62 -11.83 17.89
C GLY A 193 11.98 -12.62 19.04
N LEU A 194 12.40 -13.87 19.24
CA LEU A 194 11.82 -14.77 20.25
C LEU A 194 12.56 -14.77 21.59
N SER A 195 13.83 -14.38 21.65
CA SER A 195 14.65 -14.51 22.87
C SER A 195 15.35 -13.23 23.33
N THR A 196 15.96 -12.46 22.43
CA THR A 196 16.78 -11.30 22.83
C THR A 196 15.96 -10.01 22.92
N ASN A 197 15.11 -9.72 21.93
CA ASN A 197 14.30 -8.51 21.91
C ASN A 197 12.98 -8.73 22.67
N LYS A 198 12.94 -8.30 23.93
CA LYS A 198 11.76 -8.42 24.80
C LYS A 198 10.52 -7.71 24.25
N ASN A 199 10.69 -6.61 23.51
CA ASN A 199 9.57 -5.85 22.94
C ASN A 199 8.97 -6.59 21.75
N VAL A 200 9.78 -7.11 20.81
CA VAL A 200 9.27 -7.97 19.72
C VAL A 200 8.60 -9.21 20.29
N ARG A 201 9.17 -9.82 21.33
CA ARG A 201 8.57 -10.97 22.01
C ARG A 201 7.17 -10.67 22.56
N SER A 202 7.03 -9.55 23.28
CA SER A 202 5.74 -9.07 23.82
C SER A 202 4.76 -8.68 22.70
N GLY A 203 5.25 -8.07 21.62
CA GLY A 203 4.47 -7.73 20.43
C GLY A 203 3.91 -8.96 19.72
N LEU A 204 4.70 -10.03 19.59
CA LEU A 204 4.26 -11.32 19.05
C LEU A 204 3.20 -11.98 19.94
N GLU A 205 3.35 -11.94 21.27
CA GLU A 205 2.31 -12.43 22.19
C GLU A 205 1.00 -11.68 22.01
N THR A 206 1.06 -10.35 21.97
CA THR A 206 -0.11 -9.48 21.84
C THR A 206 -0.80 -9.71 20.48
N LEU A 207 -0.02 -9.83 19.40
CA LEU A 207 -0.53 -10.12 18.06
C LEU A 207 -1.24 -11.48 18.01
N LEU A 208 -0.62 -12.54 18.54
CA LEU A 208 -1.23 -13.87 18.55
C LEU A 208 -2.49 -13.90 19.43
N ASN A 209 -2.48 -13.23 20.59
CA ASN A 209 -3.66 -13.07 21.44
C ASN A 209 -4.81 -12.35 20.71
N GLY A 210 -4.49 -11.34 19.90
CA GLY A 210 -5.48 -10.64 19.08
C GLY A 210 -6.07 -11.54 17.98
N LEU A 211 -5.24 -12.31 17.30
CA LEU A 211 -5.69 -13.24 16.24
C LEU A 211 -6.57 -14.38 16.76
N VAL A 212 -6.37 -14.82 18.01
CA VAL A 212 -7.20 -15.86 18.64
C VAL A 212 -8.35 -15.32 19.47
N HIS A 213 -8.51 -13.99 19.53
CA HIS A 213 -9.58 -13.36 20.29
C HIS A 213 -10.95 -13.79 19.75
N SER A 214 -11.91 -14.02 20.65
CA SER A 214 -13.25 -14.54 20.31
C SER A 214 -13.98 -13.71 19.26
N THR A 215 -13.78 -12.39 19.27
CA THR A 215 -14.41 -11.47 18.31
C THR A 215 -13.92 -11.68 16.87
N ILE A 216 -12.65 -12.07 16.68
CA ILE A 216 -12.01 -12.21 15.37
C ILE A 216 -12.07 -13.66 14.87
N ILE A 217 -11.70 -14.60 15.73
CA ILE A 217 -11.49 -16.00 15.32
C ILE A 217 -12.79 -16.74 14.96
N THR A 218 -13.95 -16.26 15.42
CA THR A 218 -15.27 -16.81 15.04
C THR A 218 -15.70 -16.38 13.64
N ASP A 219 -15.13 -15.30 13.10
CA ASP A 219 -15.49 -14.79 11.78
C ASP A 219 -14.70 -15.51 10.70
N LYS A 220 -15.33 -16.52 10.09
CA LYS A 220 -14.75 -17.30 8.99
C LYS A 220 -14.40 -16.44 7.77
N SER A 221 -15.02 -15.26 7.61
CA SER A 221 -14.79 -14.40 6.45
C SER A 221 -13.43 -13.69 6.53
N ILE A 222 -13.02 -13.17 7.68
CA ILE A 222 -11.69 -12.55 7.89
C ILE A 222 -10.59 -13.60 7.70
N LYS A 223 -10.81 -14.81 8.23
CA LYS A 223 -9.92 -15.95 8.00
C LYS A 223 -9.77 -16.22 6.49
N SER A 224 -10.88 -16.36 5.78
CA SER A 224 -10.90 -16.68 4.35
C SER A 224 -10.20 -15.59 3.54
N ASP A 225 -10.41 -14.32 3.89
CA ASP A 225 -9.74 -13.18 3.25
C ASP A 225 -8.22 -13.23 3.49
N LEU A 226 -7.76 -13.53 4.71
CA LEU A 226 -6.32 -13.69 5.04
C LEU A 226 -5.65 -14.81 4.23
N ILE A 227 -6.26 -15.99 4.22
CA ILE A 227 -5.77 -17.15 3.46
C ILE A 227 -5.78 -16.85 1.96
N SER A 228 -6.83 -16.20 1.47
CA SER A 228 -6.96 -15.84 0.06
C SER A 228 -5.98 -14.74 -0.35
N MET A 229 -5.66 -13.77 0.52
CA MET A 229 -4.61 -12.77 0.26
C MET A 229 -3.24 -13.44 0.15
N MET A 230 -2.92 -14.40 1.03
CA MET A 230 -1.69 -15.20 0.92
C MET A 230 -1.69 -16.02 -0.39
N GLY A 231 -2.84 -16.58 -0.76
CA GLY A 231 -3.05 -17.28 -2.02
C GLY A 231 -2.80 -16.40 -3.24
N ASP A 232 -3.34 -15.18 -3.22
CA ASP A 232 -3.25 -14.22 -4.32
C ASP A 232 -1.81 -13.79 -4.59
N LEU A 233 -0.94 -13.72 -3.57
CA LEU A 233 0.50 -13.48 -3.78
C LEU A 233 1.13 -14.55 -4.67
N GLY A 234 0.72 -15.81 -4.53
CA GLY A 234 1.13 -16.89 -5.43
C GLY A 234 0.41 -16.83 -6.79
N GLU A 235 -0.82 -16.33 -6.85
CA GLU A 235 -1.52 -16.14 -8.12
C GLU A 235 -0.89 -15.04 -8.98
N VAL A 236 -0.28 -14.00 -8.39
CA VAL A 236 0.47 -12.95 -9.12
C VAL A 236 1.52 -13.55 -10.04
N THR A 237 2.23 -14.58 -9.56
CA THR A 237 3.27 -15.29 -10.31
C THR A 237 2.71 -16.38 -11.24
N GLN A 238 1.39 -16.53 -11.33
CA GLN A 238 0.70 -17.36 -12.34
C GLN A 238 0.14 -16.52 -13.48
N LYS A 239 -0.10 -15.22 -13.26
CA LYS A 239 -0.63 -14.33 -14.30
C LYS A 239 0.47 -13.95 -15.30
N LYS A 240 0.04 -13.63 -16.51
CA LYS A 240 0.90 -13.05 -17.55
C LYS A 240 0.68 -11.54 -17.61
N ALA A 241 1.69 -10.79 -18.03
CA ALA A 241 1.64 -9.32 -18.09
C ALA A 241 1.52 -8.80 -19.53
N GLY A 242 1.13 -7.52 -19.66
CA GLY A 242 0.98 -6.81 -20.94
C GLY A 242 -0.43 -6.90 -21.55
N PHE A 243 -0.66 -6.18 -22.66
CA PHE A 243 -1.98 -6.09 -23.32
C PHE A 243 -2.52 -7.39 -23.90
N SER A 244 -1.62 -8.22 -24.40
CA SER A 244 -1.95 -9.52 -25.00
C SER A 244 -1.63 -10.69 -24.07
N ASP A 245 -1.36 -10.41 -22.79
CA ASP A 245 -0.90 -11.42 -21.82
C ASP A 245 0.29 -12.22 -22.36
N SER A 246 1.21 -11.55 -23.06
CA SER A 246 2.32 -12.19 -23.77
C SER A 246 3.52 -12.45 -22.88
N LYS A 247 3.76 -11.62 -21.85
CA LYS A 247 4.94 -11.75 -20.98
C LYS A 247 4.68 -12.68 -19.81
N SER A 248 5.60 -13.62 -19.60
CA SER A 248 5.55 -14.49 -18.42
C SER A 248 5.97 -13.70 -17.17
N PRO A 249 5.48 -14.07 -15.98
CA PRO A 249 5.83 -13.38 -14.75
C PRO A 249 7.35 -13.44 -14.48
N GLU A 250 8.02 -14.54 -14.85
CA GLU A 250 9.47 -14.66 -14.75
C GLU A 250 10.22 -13.58 -15.54
N THR A 251 9.77 -13.28 -16.77
CA THR A 251 10.34 -12.19 -17.57
C THR A 251 10.10 -10.84 -16.91
N VAL A 252 8.92 -10.60 -16.34
CA VAL A 252 8.60 -9.33 -15.64
C VAL A 252 9.52 -9.10 -14.44
N PHE A 253 9.79 -10.12 -13.63
CA PHE A 253 10.72 -9.99 -12.49
C PHE A 253 12.15 -9.72 -12.94
N LYS A 254 12.63 -10.35 -14.02
CA LYS A 254 13.97 -10.09 -14.57
C LYS A 254 14.08 -8.66 -15.10
N GLU A 255 13.09 -8.22 -15.88
CA GLU A 255 13.02 -6.86 -16.42
C GLU A 255 12.94 -5.83 -15.28
N LEU A 256 12.23 -6.12 -14.18
CA LEU A 256 12.21 -5.24 -13.01
C LEU A 256 13.60 -5.11 -12.36
N ILE A 257 14.33 -6.22 -12.20
CA ILE A 257 15.69 -6.20 -11.63
C ILE A 257 16.62 -5.37 -12.51
N ILE A 258 16.57 -5.57 -13.83
CA ILE A 258 17.37 -4.79 -14.80
C ILE A 258 17.01 -3.30 -14.72
N ASN A 259 15.72 -2.95 -14.74
CA ASN A 259 15.29 -1.55 -14.65
C ASN A 259 15.68 -0.87 -13.32
N LEU A 260 15.60 -1.59 -12.20
CA LEU A 260 16.01 -1.04 -10.90
C LEU A 260 17.53 -0.79 -10.86
N GLU A 261 18.32 -1.64 -11.51
CA GLU A 261 19.76 -1.40 -11.68
C GLU A 261 19.98 -0.18 -12.61
N ASP A 262 19.48 -0.24 -13.84
CA ASP A 262 19.69 0.78 -14.88
C ASP A 262 19.35 2.21 -14.42
N TYR A 263 18.30 2.37 -13.60
CA TYR A 263 17.78 3.68 -13.18
C TYR A 263 18.04 4.04 -11.71
N ASN A 264 18.28 3.09 -10.80
CA ASN A 264 18.39 3.36 -9.36
C ASN A 264 19.75 2.97 -8.73
N THR A 265 20.72 2.45 -9.50
CA THR A 265 22.07 2.16 -8.98
C THR A 265 23.17 3.02 -9.65
N ILE A 266 24.22 3.34 -8.89
CA ILE A 266 25.36 4.11 -9.38
C ILE A 266 26.11 3.28 -10.43
N GLY A 267 26.17 3.79 -11.66
CA GLY A 267 26.83 3.11 -12.79
C GLY A 267 25.86 2.44 -13.79
N GLY A 268 24.57 2.37 -13.46
CA GLY A 268 23.54 1.82 -14.34
C GLY A 268 23.38 2.62 -15.64
N ALA A 269 22.90 1.96 -16.71
CA ALA A 269 22.96 2.50 -18.07
C ALA A 269 22.17 3.82 -18.26
N ASN A 270 21.10 4.01 -17.50
CA ASN A 270 20.24 5.19 -17.56
C ASN A 270 20.37 6.11 -16.32
N TYR A 271 21.30 5.79 -15.42
CA TYR A 271 21.52 6.53 -14.18
C TYR A 271 22.30 7.83 -14.48
N THR A 272 21.61 8.96 -14.42
CA THR A 272 22.19 10.29 -14.67
C THR A 272 22.31 11.11 -13.38
N SER A 273 22.90 12.30 -13.48
CA SER A 273 22.93 13.28 -12.38
C SER A 273 21.53 13.75 -11.92
N GLU A 274 20.48 13.45 -12.69
CA GLU A 274 19.10 13.73 -12.29
C GLU A 274 18.58 12.74 -11.24
N TYR A 275 19.07 11.50 -11.26
CA TYR A 275 18.73 10.46 -10.29
C TYR A 275 19.57 10.58 -9.01
N SER A 276 20.78 11.14 -9.09
CA SER A 276 21.70 11.35 -7.95
C SER A 276 21.57 12.71 -7.25
N ASN A 277 20.42 13.38 -7.35
CA ASN A 277 20.24 14.70 -6.77
C ASN A 277 20.48 14.70 -5.24
N ALA A 278 21.34 15.60 -4.75
CA ALA A 278 21.75 15.63 -3.34
C ALA A 278 20.60 15.80 -2.33
N SER A 279 19.51 16.47 -2.70
CA SER A 279 18.36 16.68 -1.82
C SER A 279 17.25 15.63 -2.00
N HIS A 280 17.19 14.97 -3.16
CA HIS A 280 16.13 14.05 -3.53
C HIS A 280 16.68 12.87 -4.35
N SER A 281 17.61 12.11 -3.77
CA SER A 281 18.23 10.97 -4.46
C SER A 281 17.20 9.88 -4.76
N SER A 282 17.28 9.35 -5.97
CA SER A 282 16.51 8.18 -6.43
C SER A 282 17.32 6.88 -6.31
N GLU A 283 18.50 6.94 -5.70
CA GLU A 283 19.32 5.75 -5.42
C GLU A 283 18.54 4.74 -4.59
N PHE A 284 18.65 3.46 -4.94
CA PHE A 284 17.86 2.37 -4.37
C PHE A 284 17.90 2.33 -2.83
N GLU A 285 19.08 2.51 -2.23
CA GLU A 285 19.23 2.59 -0.76
C GLU A 285 18.40 3.73 -0.17
N THR A 286 18.64 4.96 -0.65
CA THR A 286 18.01 6.16 -0.10
C THR A 286 16.50 6.11 -0.29
N LEU A 287 16.05 5.64 -1.45
CA LEU A 287 14.64 5.55 -1.80
C LEU A 287 13.89 4.58 -0.88
N LEU A 288 14.42 3.37 -0.64
CA LEU A 288 13.77 2.39 0.23
C LEU A 288 13.81 2.80 1.71
N VAL A 289 14.90 3.42 2.17
CA VAL A 289 15.02 3.93 3.54
C VAL A 289 14.01 5.05 3.79
N ASP A 290 13.88 6.00 2.86
CA ASP A 290 12.91 7.10 2.96
C ASP A 290 11.47 6.58 2.86
N LEU A 291 11.19 5.64 1.94
CA LEU A 291 9.89 5.01 1.83
C LEU A 291 9.50 4.30 3.14
N PHE A 292 10.43 3.54 3.74
CA PHE A 292 10.21 2.90 5.02
C PHE A 292 9.90 3.91 6.13
N LYS A 293 10.66 5.02 6.22
CA LYS A 293 10.41 6.06 7.22
C LYS A 293 9.00 6.63 7.11
N GLU A 294 8.52 6.90 5.91
CA GLU A 294 7.17 7.45 5.72
C GLU A 294 6.07 6.40 5.96
N VAL A 295 6.23 5.17 5.47
CA VAL A 295 5.26 4.08 5.73
C VAL A 295 5.19 3.74 7.23
N ARG A 296 6.32 3.76 7.93
CA ARG A 296 6.39 3.50 9.38
C ARG A 296 5.52 4.47 10.18
N LYS A 297 5.43 5.74 9.76
CA LYS A 297 4.59 6.76 10.44
C LYS A 297 3.09 6.49 10.33
N LEU A 298 2.64 5.63 9.41
CA LEU A 298 1.24 5.21 9.31
C LEU A 298 0.85 4.23 10.42
N ILE A 299 1.82 3.45 10.92
CA ILE A 299 1.62 2.42 11.95
C ILE A 299 2.08 2.95 13.32
N ILE A 300 3.15 3.73 13.35
CA ILE A 300 3.69 4.33 14.57
C ILE A 300 3.31 5.81 14.58
N PRO A 301 2.48 6.24 15.54
CA PRO A 301 2.05 7.62 15.58
C PRO A 301 3.21 8.56 15.85
N ASP A 302 3.43 9.51 14.94
CA ASP A 302 4.36 10.62 15.12
C ASP A 302 3.65 11.82 15.77
N THR A 303 3.95 12.04 17.05
CA THR A 303 3.35 13.13 17.85
C THR A 303 3.73 14.53 17.37
N SER A 304 4.77 14.65 16.53
CA SER A 304 5.18 15.93 15.95
C SER A 304 4.23 16.39 14.84
N VAL A 305 3.57 15.46 14.14
CA VAL A 305 2.66 15.75 13.02
C VAL A 305 1.18 15.50 13.33
N MET A 306 0.84 14.76 14.38
CA MET A 306 -0.55 14.40 14.72
C MET A 306 -1.05 14.95 16.05
N LYS A 307 -2.34 15.34 16.08
CA LYS A 307 -3.08 15.80 17.28
C LYS A 307 -3.01 14.78 18.40
N ASN A 308 -3.54 13.58 18.16
CA ASN A 308 -3.59 12.49 19.11
C ASN A 308 -2.59 11.39 18.71
N SER A 309 -2.07 10.62 19.66
CA SER A 309 -1.21 9.46 19.40
C SER A 309 -2.01 8.24 18.93
N VAL A 310 -2.85 8.42 17.91
CA VAL A 310 -3.71 7.37 17.36
C VAL A 310 -3.05 6.73 16.15
N ILE A 311 -3.28 5.43 15.97
CA ILE A 311 -2.72 4.66 14.87
C ILE A 311 -3.58 4.88 13.63
N LEU A 312 -3.01 5.45 12.57
CA LEU A 312 -3.76 5.86 11.38
C LEU A 312 -4.40 4.68 10.65
N THR A 313 -3.73 3.52 10.62
CA THR A 313 -4.28 2.30 10.02
C THR A 313 -5.51 1.77 10.76
N ASP A 314 -5.58 1.95 12.07
CA ASP A 314 -6.74 1.58 12.90
C ASP A 314 -7.94 2.50 12.63
N GLU A 315 -7.71 3.81 12.59
CA GLU A 315 -8.76 4.77 12.25
C GLU A 315 -9.22 4.65 10.78
N LEU A 316 -8.32 4.25 9.88
CA LEU A 316 -8.68 3.91 8.50
C LEU A 316 -9.59 2.69 8.45
N ALA A 317 -9.27 1.62 9.20
CA ALA A 317 -10.13 0.45 9.29
C ALA A 317 -11.54 0.84 9.79
N LYS A 318 -11.64 1.61 10.88
CA LYS A 318 -12.94 2.11 11.42
C LYS A 318 -13.69 2.97 10.40
N THR A 319 -12.99 3.82 9.67
CA THR A 319 -13.58 4.69 8.65
C THR A 319 -14.09 3.89 7.45
N LEU A 320 -13.35 2.87 7.02
CA LEU A 320 -13.81 1.94 5.98
C LEU A 320 -15.04 1.18 6.46
N ALA A 321 -15.04 0.65 7.68
CA ALA A 321 -16.21 -0.03 8.26
C ALA A 321 -17.47 0.84 8.31
N LEU A 322 -17.31 2.16 8.52
CA LEU A 322 -18.40 3.14 8.48
C LEU A 322 -19.02 3.27 7.08
N MET A 323 -18.24 3.03 6.03
CA MET A 323 -18.73 2.81 4.66
C MET A 323 -19.07 1.32 4.48
N SER A 324 -20.26 0.90 4.92
CA SER A 324 -20.66 -0.53 4.98
C SER A 324 -20.41 -1.33 3.68
N PHE A 325 -20.56 -0.69 2.51
CA PHE A 325 -20.33 -1.29 1.20
C PHE A 325 -18.86 -1.66 0.91
N THR A 326 -17.89 -1.09 1.64
CA THR A 326 -16.46 -1.39 1.44
C THR A 326 -16.06 -2.77 1.94
N SER A 327 -16.88 -3.43 2.76
CA SER A 327 -16.66 -4.81 3.19
C SER A 327 -16.97 -5.86 2.11
N THR A 328 -17.67 -5.44 1.06
CA THR A 328 -18.12 -6.26 -0.07
C THR A 328 -17.70 -5.66 -1.41
N LEU A 329 -16.70 -4.78 -1.42
CA LEU A 329 -16.21 -4.16 -2.65
C LEU A 329 -15.54 -5.23 -3.52
N THR A 330 -15.66 -5.11 -4.85
CA THR A 330 -15.07 -6.06 -5.81
C THR A 330 -14.43 -5.33 -6.98
N GLY A 331 -13.28 -5.80 -7.48
CA GLY A 331 -12.61 -5.29 -8.69
C GLY A 331 -11.90 -3.95 -8.50
N VAL A 332 -11.26 -3.76 -7.34
CA VAL A 332 -10.36 -2.62 -7.06
C VAL A 332 -9.13 -2.68 -7.97
N GLU A 333 -8.69 -3.88 -8.30
CA GLU A 333 -7.56 -4.16 -9.17
C GLU A 333 -7.83 -3.75 -10.61
N ASP A 334 -9.07 -3.88 -11.09
CA ASP A 334 -9.47 -3.32 -12.40
C ASP A 334 -9.26 -1.80 -12.42
N SER A 335 -9.58 -1.12 -11.30
CA SER A 335 -9.33 0.33 -11.19
C SER A 335 -7.84 0.67 -11.18
N LEU A 336 -7.01 -0.14 -10.51
CA LEU A 336 -5.55 0.01 -10.57
C LEU A 336 -5.01 -0.24 -11.98
N LYS A 337 -5.49 -1.31 -12.64
CA LYS A 337 -5.15 -1.67 -14.02
C LYS A 337 -5.47 -0.52 -14.97
N ASP A 338 -6.65 0.07 -14.83
CA ASP A 338 -7.09 1.18 -15.65
C ASP A 338 -6.33 2.48 -15.34
N LEU A 339 -5.95 2.75 -14.08
CA LEU A 339 -5.08 3.90 -13.74
C LEU A 339 -3.67 3.76 -14.30
N ILE A 340 -3.16 2.53 -14.41
CA ILE A 340 -1.92 2.24 -15.11
C ILE A 340 -2.16 2.38 -16.62
N ARG A 341 -3.33 1.95 -17.12
CA ARG A 341 -3.60 1.89 -18.54
C ARG A 341 -3.79 3.25 -19.19
N LEU A 342 -4.58 4.07 -18.54
CA LEU A 342 -5.02 5.36 -19.04
C LEU A 342 -3.96 6.44 -18.80
N ASP A 343 -3.93 7.43 -19.67
CA ASP A 343 -3.22 8.68 -19.41
C ASP A 343 -4.04 9.60 -18.50
N ILE A 344 -3.46 10.76 -18.19
CA ILE A 344 -4.11 11.81 -17.41
C ILE A 344 -5.51 12.22 -17.91
N LYS A 345 -5.77 12.16 -19.23
CA LYS A 345 -7.05 12.54 -19.85
C LYS A 345 -8.00 11.34 -19.97
N GLY A 346 -7.66 10.20 -19.36
CA GLY A 346 -8.47 8.98 -19.48
C GLY A 346 -8.43 8.34 -20.86
N LYS A 347 -7.43 8.67 -21.70
CA LYS A 347 -7.22 8.03 -22.99
C LYS A 347 -6.32 6.83 -22.82
N ASP A 348 -6.57 5.80 -23.62
CA ASP A 348 -5.72 4.61 -23.62
C ASP A 348 -4.34 4.90 -24.23
N ARG A 349 -3.28 4.64 -23.45
CA ARG A 349 -1.89 4.93 -23.83
C ARG A 349 -1.39 4.08 -25.00
N SER A 350 -1.97 2.90 -25.25
CA SER A 350 -1.50 1.96 -26.28
C SER A 350 -2.22 2.08 -27.62
N TYR A 351 -3.52 2.34 -27.64
CA TYR A 351 -4.30 2.34 -28.88
C TYR A 351 -4.55 3.75 -29.46
N SER A 352 -4.34 4.82 -28.69
CA SER A 352 -4.54 6.17 -29.20
C SER A 352 -3.25 6.74 -29.82
N ASN A 353 -3.11 6.55 -31.14
CA ASN A 353 -1.94 6.99 -31.90
C ASN A 353 -1.78 8.52 -31.99
N ASN A 354 -2.86 9.29 -31.74
CA ASN A 354 -2.83 10.76 -31.73
C ASN A 354 -3.37 11.32 -30.40
N GLY A 355 -2.46 11.79 -29.56
CA GLY A 355 -2.80 12.68 -28.44
C GLY A 355 -2.97 12.05 -27.05
N SER A 356 -2.52 10.81 -26.81
CA SER A 356 -2.26 10.32 -25.43
C SER A 356 -0.86 10.66 -24.95
N LEU A 357 -0.72 10.95 -23.66
CA LEU A 357 0.59 11.08 -23.02
C LEU A 357 1.23 9.71 -22.74
N LYS A 358 2.57 9.68 -22.63
CA LYS A 358 3.30 8.44 -22.27
C LYS A 358 3.18 8.10 -20.79
N THR A 359 3.01 9.09 -19.93
CA THR A 359 2.89 8.94 -18.47
C THR A 359 1.51 8.42 -18.08
N SER A 360 1.46 7.44 -17.17
CA SER A 360 0.19 6.90 -16.65
C SER A 360 -0.55 7.90 -15.76
N ALA A 361 -1.87 7.74 -15.64
CA ALA A 361 -2.66 8.52 -14.68
C ALA A 361 -2.15 8.32 -13.24
N LEU A 362 -1.73 7.10 -12.88
CA LEU A 362 -1.15 6.80 -11.57
C LEU A 362 0.13 7.63 -11.31
N GLU A 363 1.08 7.65 -12.24
CA GLU A 363 2.30 8.46 -12.12
C GLU A 363 1.98 9.96 -11.97
N THR A 364 1.05 10.46 -12.78
CA THR A 364 0.66 11.88 -12.74
C THR A 364 -0.03 12.27 -11.43
N LEU A 365 -0.73 11.34 -10.77
CA LEU A 365 -1.35 11.59 -9.47
C LEU A 365 -0.29 11.86 -8.38
N PHE A 366 0.72 11.00 -8.28
CA PHE A 366 1.82 11.19 -7.33
C PHE A 366 2.69 12.41 -7.66
N PHE A 367 2.85 12.70 -8.95
CA PHE A 367 3.48 13.93 -9.43
C PHE A 367 2.70 15.17 -8.98
N MET A 368 1.37 15.21 -9.16
CA MET A 368 0.54 16.33 -8.73
C MET A 368 0.60 16.54 -7.22
N LEU A 369 0.44 15.49 -6.41
CA LEU A 369 0.53 15.59 -4.95
C LEU A 369 1.85 16.20 -4.48
N SER A 370 2.93 15.91 -5.21
CA SER A 370 4.27 16.44 -4.91
C SER A 370 4.43 17.92 -5.34
N ILE A 371 3.82 18.33 -6.45
CA ILE A 371 3.84 19.73 -6.91
C ILE A 371 3.05 20.63 -5.97
N VAL A 372 1.86 20.19 -5.55
CA VAL A 372 0.95 21.01 -4.74
C VAL A 372 1.61 21.47 -3.43
N ASP A 373 2.52 20.67 -2.86
CA ASP A 373 3.31 21.05 -1.68
C ASP A 373 4.56 21.88 -2.02
N SER A 374 5.08 21.76 -3.24
CA SER A 374 6.27 22.50 -3.69
C SER A 374 5.93 23.89 -4.23
N PHE A 375 4.66 24.15 -4.58
CA PHE A 375 4.22 25.38 -5.22
C PHE A 375 3.75 26.45 -4.22
N GLY A 376 4.12 27.71 -4.48
CA GLY A 376 3.82 28.87 -3.65
C GLY A 376 5.09 29.61 -3.22
N TYR A 377 5.10 30.94 -3.33
CA TYR A 377 6.30 31.74 -3.16
C TYR A 377 6.07 33.00 -2.33
N VAL A 378 7.12 33.41 -1.61
CA VAL A 378 7.14 34.70 -0.92
C VAL A 378 7.77 35.73 -1.85
N TRP A 379 7.04 36.81 -2.09
CA TRP A 379 7.45 37.93 -2.92
C TRP A 379 8.11 39.02 -2.09
N ASP A 380 9.17 39.65 -2.63
CA ASP A 380 9.81 40.77 -1.96
C ASP A 380 8.90 42.03 -1.97
N THR A 381 8.55 42.47 -0.77
CA THR A 381 7.76 43.68 -0.51
C THR A 381 8.60 44.83 0.06
N THR A 382 9.92 44.64 0.27
CA THR A 382 10.78 45.69 0.82
C THR A 382 10.99 46.83 -0.17
N ASP A 383 11.05 48.04 0.38
CA ASP A 383 10.62 49.27 -0.27
C ASP A 383 11.78 50.17 -0.69
N ASN A 384 12.97 49.60 -0.88
CA ASN A 384 14.20 50.39 -1.08
C ASN A 384 14.26 51.12 -2.44
N CYS A 385 13.16 51.16 -3.22
CA CYS A 385 13.16 51.63 -4.60
C CYS A 385 11.94 52.50 -4.99
N ASN A 386 11.44 53.35 -4.10
CA ASN A 386 10.26 54.18 -4.38
C ASN A 386 10.37 55.17 -5.56
N ASN A 387 11.52 55.31 -6.24
CA ASN A 387 11.72 56.31 -7.31
C ASN A 387 12.62 55.88 -8.49
N SER A 388 12.94 54.59 -8.65
CA SER A 388 13.87 54.17 -9.71
C SER A 388 13.23 53.19 -10.69
N ALA A 389 13.26 53.52 -11.99
CA ALA A 389 12.91 52.65 -13.12
C ALA A 389 13.84 51.40 -13.26
N THR A 390 14.58 51.05 -12.20
CA THR A 390 15.70 50.09 -12.22
C THR A 390 15.55 48.93 -11.23
N CYS A 391 14.48 48.82 -10.44
CA CYS A 391 14.34 47.71 -9.46
C CYS A 391 13.32 46.66 -9.90
N ASN A 392 13.76 45.39 -9.92
CA ASN A 392 12.93 44.21 -10.16
C ASN A 392 12.45 43.63 -8.83
N ASN A 393 11.16 43.32 -8.71
CA ASN A 393 10.65 42.53 -7.58
C ASN A 393 10.79 41.06 -7.90
N TYR A 394 11.37 40.29 -6.99
CA TYR A 394 11.67 38.87 -7.17
C TYR A 394 11.13 38.04 -5.99
N ILE A 395 11.09 36.73 -6.16
CA ILE A 395 10.75 35.80 -5.07
C ILE A 395 11.93 35.63 -4.12
N THR A 396 11.68 35.56 -2.81
CA THR A 396 12.72 35.39 -1.78
C THR A 396 12.81 33.95 -1.26
N GLY A 397 11.77 33.14 -1.49
CA GLY A 397 11.73 31.73 -1.09
C GLY A 397 10.40 31.06 -1.42
N ALA A 398 10.29 29.77 -1.11
CA ALA A 398 9.07 28.99 -1.24
C ALA A 398 8.25 29.00 0.06
N THR A 399 6.91 28.95 -0.06
CA THR A 399 5.98 28.92 1.10
C THR A 399 5.64 27.50 1.56
N GLY A 400 5.95 26.47 0.75
CA GLY A 400 5.64 25.07 1.06
C GLY A 400 4.15 24.74 0.94
N GLY A 401 3.54 25.09 -0.20
CA GLY A 401 2.18 24.72 -0.58
C GLY A 401 1.11 25.80 -0.39
N GLU A 402 1.50 27.01 0.04
CA GLU A 402 0.60 28.13 0.28
C GLU A 402 0.65 29.13 -0.89
N MET A 403 -0.40 29.16 -1.70
CA MET A 403 -0.46 30.09 -2.84
C MET A 403 -0.75 31.52 -2.35
N THR A 404 0.11 32.46 -2.74
CA THR A 404 -0.08 33.89 -2.48
C THR A 404 -0.88 34.57 -3.60
N VAL A 405 -1.44 35.75 -3.33
CA VAL A 405 -2.09 36.58 -4.35
C VAL A 405 -1.14 36.86 -5.51
N GLY A 406 0.15 37.05 -5.23
CA GLY A 406 1.21 37.17 -6.23
C GLY A 406 1.33 35.93 -7.12
N ASP A 407 1.33 34.74 -6.52
CA ASP A 407 1.43 33.47 -7.27
C ASP A 407 0.21 33.23 -8.15
N THR A 408 -0.97 33.64 -7.69
CA THR A 408 -2.23 33.48 -8.40
C THR A 408 -2.31 34.47 -9.57
N LEU A 409 -2.02 35.75 -9.36
CA LEU A 409 -2.17 36.76 -10.42
C LEU A 409 -1.06 36.72 -11.47
N TRP A 410 0.16 36.31 -11.09
CA TRP A 410 1.33 36.27 -12.00
C TRP A 410 1.95 34.87 -12.08
N SER A 411 1.09 33.85 -12.13
CA SER A 411 1.48 32.44 -12.07
C SER A 411 2.71 32.11 -12.95
N LEU A 412 3.77 31.62 -12.29
CA LEU A 412 5.07 31.24 -12.86
C LEU A 412 6.00 32.36 -13.35
N GLN A 413 5.59 33.64 -13.30
CA GLN A 413 6.51 34.76 -13.51
C GLN A 413 7.35 34.96 -12.24
N SER A 414 8.66 35.21 -12.38
CA SER A 414 9.52 35.53 -11.21
C SER A 414 9.76 37.01 -10.99
N VAL A 415 9.49 37.82 -12.01
CA VAL A 415 9.72 39.26 -11.94
C VAL A 415 8.46 39.99 -12.30
N LEU A 416 7.96 40.78 -11.34
CA LEU A 416 6.95 41.80 -11.62
C LEU A 416 7.66 43.04 -12.16
N ARG A 417 7.51 43.28 -13.46
CA ARG A 417 8.09 44.45 -14.14
C ARG A 417 7.20 45.67 -13.92
N SER A 418 7.76 46.82 -13.55
CA SER A 418 7.17 48.11 -13.91
C SER A 418 8.23 49.20 -13.98
N ALA A 419 8.25 49.97 -15.07
CA ALA A 419 9.03 51.21 -15.16
C ALA A 419 8.29 52.40 -14.50
N ASP A 420 6.99 52.24 -14.21
CA ASP A 420 6.10 53.31 -13.75
C ASP A 420 5.63 53.12 -12.29
N THR A 421 5.21 54.22 -11.67
CA THR A 421 4.65 54.27 -10.30
C THR A 421 3.29 53.57 -10.18
N PHE A 422 2.61 53.33 -11.31
CA PHE A 422 1.30 52.67 -11.37
C PHE A 422 1.44 51.17 -11.70
N ASN A 423 1.47 50.33 -10.67
CA ASN A 423 1.50 48.88 -10.80
C ASN A 423 0.59 48.22 -9.72
N PHE A 424 0.15 46.97 -9.95
CA PHE A 424 -0.78 46.29 -9.02
C PHE A 424 -0.14 46.01 -7.64
N LYS A 425 1.19 45.84 -7.56
CA LYS A 425 1.92 45.72 -6.28
C LYS A 425 1.74 46.97 -5.42
N ASN A 426 1.97 48.15 -5.98
CA ASN A 426 1.85 49.44 -5.30
C ASN A 426 0.41 49.68 -4.88
N ILE A 427 -0.56 49.30 -5.72
CA ILE A 427 -1.98 49.33 -5.36
C ILE A 427 -2.27 48.43 -4.15
N LEU A 428 -1.79 47.18 -4.14
CA LEU A 428 -1.96 46.26 -3.00
C LEU A 428 -1.18 46.69 -1.75
N LYS A 429 -0.03 47.33 -1.93
CA LYS A 429 0.76 47.90 -0.83
C LYS A 429 0.04 49.09 -0.20
N LEU A 430 -0.47 50.00 -1.03
CA LEU A 430 -1.32 51.11 -0.58
C LEU A 430 -2.55 50.58 0.15
N ASN A 431 -3.17 49.50 -0.34
CA ASN A 431 -4.27 48.84 0.35
C ASN A 431 -3.85 48.43 1.78
N ALA A 432 -2.77 47.67 1.90
CA ALA A 432 -2.22 47.21 3.18
C ALA A 432 -1.84 48.36 4.14
N GLU A 433 -1.42 49.53 3.66
CA GLU A 433 -1.02 50.65 4.52
C GLU A 433 -2.18 51.62 4.88
N SER A 434 -3.32 51.54 4.18
CA SER A 434 -4.27 52.66 4.12
C SER A 434 -5.34 52.77 5.20
N ARG A 435 -5.61 51.74 6.01
CA ARG A 435 -6.72 51.74 7.00
C ARG A 435 -8.13 51.90 6.42
N ASN A 436 -8.30 51.66 5.12
CA ASN A 436 -9.50 52.07 4.38
C ASN A 436 -10.31 50.91 3.77
N VAL A 437 -9.86 49.67 3.94
CA VAL A 437 -10.53 48.48 3.38
C VAL A 437 -11.03 47.60 4.51
N PHE A 438 -12.29 47.20 4.44
CA PHE A 438 -12.97 46.46 5.50
C PHE A 438 -13.73 45.26 4.94
N LYS A 439 -13.73 44.16 5.70
CA LYS A 439 -14.61 43.00 5.52
C LYS A 439 -15.35 42.73 6.82
N ASN A 440 -16.67 42.64 6.78
CA ASN A 440 -17.52 42.45 7.96
C ASN A 440 -17.22 43.47 9.08
N ASN A 441 -16.96 44.72 8.70
CA ASN A 441 -16.54 45.82 9.58
C ASN A 441 -15.18 45.61 10.30
N ILE A 442 -14.37 44.65 9.87
CA ILE A 442 -13.00 44.42 10.33
C ILE A 442 -12.03 45.03 9.31
N GLU A 443 -11.09 45.85 9.78
CA GLU A 443 -10.07 46.54 8.99
C GLU A 443 -9.06 45.53 8.40
N LEU A 444 -8.76 45.62 7.10
CA LEU A 444 -7.87 44.71 6.35
C LEU A 444 -6.50 45.36 6.04
N SER A 445 -5.86 46.00 7.02
CA SER A 445 -4.60 46.76 6.78
C SER A 445 -3.61 46.83 7.92
N THR A 446 -4.02 46.94 9.19
CA THR A 446 -3.06 47.28 10.27
C THR A 446 -2.59 46.14 11.15
N THR A 447 -3.31 45.01 11.17
CA THR A 447 -2.90 43.86 11.98
C THR A 447 -2.23 42.84 11.08
N ALA A 448 -0.96 42.54 11.35
CA ALA A 448 -0.20 41.53 10.64
C ALA A 448 -1.04 40.25 10.46
N GLY A 449 -1.23 39.84 9.21
CA GLY A 449 -2.03 38.67 8.85
C GLY A 449 -3.51 38.96 8.56
N THR A 450 -3.97 40.20 8.67
CA THR A 450 -5.29 40.65 8.15
C THR A 450 -5.18 41.52 6.90
N GLU A 451 -3.97 41.96 6.54
CA GLU A 451 -3.77 42.81 5.37
C GLU A 451 -3.96 42.06 4.04
N VAL A 452 -4.47 42.79 3.04
CA VAL A 452 -4.52 42.34 1.64
C VAL A 452 -3.32 42.93 0.89
N ASN A 453 -2.29 42.11 0.69
CA ASN A 453 -1.07 42.42 -0.05
C ASN A 453 -0.72 41.29 -1.03
N ILE A 454 0.43 41.40 -1.72
CA ILE A 454 0.88 40.39 -2.68
C ILE A 454 1.17 39.02 -2.04
N ASN A 455 1.61 38.98 -0.79
CA ASN A 455 1.91 37.76 -0.04
C ASN A 455 0.70 37.18 0.71
N THR A 456 -0.47 37.83 0.64
CA THR A 456 -1.71 37.32 1.24
C THR A 456 -2.03 35.94 0.67
N ARG A 457 -2.35 34.98 1.54
CA ARG A 457 -2.71 33.62 1.11
C ARG A 457 -4.10 33.60 0.50
N VAL A 458 -4.22 33.13 -0.74
CA VAL A 458 -5.47 33.23 -1.51
C VAL A 458 -6.60 32.41 -0.90
N LEU A 459 -6.29 31.26 -0.29
CA LEU A 459 -7.31 30.44 0.37
C LEU A 459 -8.02 31.16 1.53
N ARG A 460 -7.41 32.19 2.11
CA ARG A 460 -8.02 33.02 3.17
C ARG A 460 -8.99 34.07 2.63
N LEU A 461 -8.91 34.35 1.32
CA LEU A 461 -9.80 35.25 0.58
C LEU A 461 -11.04 34.54 0.02
N LEU A 462 -11.14 33.22 0.20
CA LEU A 462 -12.35 32.47 -0.12
C LEU A 462 -13.50 32.93 0.76
N GLU A 463 -14.69 32.99 0.17
CA GLU A 463 -15.91 33.40 0.84
C GLU A 463 -16.50 32.28 1.72
N THR A 464 -17.44 32.64 2.60
CA THR A 464 -18.00 31.83 3.70
C THR A 464 -18.19 30.34 3.40
N GLU A 465 -19.04 29.97 2.42
CA GLU A 465 -19.30 28.56 2.10
C GLU A 465 -18.26 27.97 1.11
N SER A 466 -17.21 28.72 0.77
CA SER A 466 -16.08 28.32 -0.09
C SER A 466 -14.79 28.10 0.70
N ILE A 467 -14.66 28.69 1.90
CA ILE A 467 -13.41 28.74 2.67
C ILE A 467 -13.00 27.39 3.27
N GLY A 468 -13.95 26.52 3.61
CA GLY A 468 -13.64 25.26 4.29
C GLY A 468 -13.32 25.47 5.78
N SER A 469 -12.29 24.79 6.27
CA SER A 469 -11.76 24.96 7.64
C SER A 469 -10.66 26.04 7.76
N THR A 470 -10.27 26.69 6.65
CA THR A 470 -9.23 27.73 6.66
C THR A 470 -9.69 28.96 7.44
N LYS A 471 -8.80 29.52 8.26
CA LYS A 471 -9.08 30.80 8.95
C LYS A 471 -9.31 31.96 7.97
N PRO A 472 -10.43 32.69 8.10
CA PRO A 472 -10.72 33.84 7.24
C PRO A 472 -9.67 34.95 7.42
N ILE A 473 -9.54 35.80 6.41
CA ILE A 473 -8.63 36.96 6.45
C ILE A 473 -8.93 37.93 7.59
N THR A 474 -10.16 37.94 8.12
CA THR A 474 -10.56 38.78 9.26
C THR A 474 -9.93 38.37 10.59
N GLU A 475 -9.20 37.25 10.64
CA GLU A 475 -8.46 36.80 11.81
C GLU A 475 -6.96 37.04 11.63
N ALA A 476 -6.26 37.51 12.67
CA ALA A 476 -4.84 37.88 12.57
C ALA A 476 -3.88 36.69 12.38
N ALA A 477 -4.23 35.50 12.87
CA ALA A 477 -3.34 34.34 12.79
C ALA A 477 -3.49 33.60 11.45
N THR A 478 -2.40 33.49 10.69
CA THR A 478 -2.34 32.60 9.52
C THR A 478 -2.53 31.15 9.95
N ASP A 479 -3.40 30.42 9.26
CA ASP A 479 -3.63 29.00 9.49
C ASP A 479 -2.41 28.17 9.02
N PRO A 480 -1.67 27.50 9.93
CA PRO A 480 -0.48 26.74 9.55
C PRO A 480 -0.76 25.46 8.75
N VAL A 481 -2.04 25.03 8.65
CA VAL A 481 -2.43 23.76 8.02
C VAL A 481 -3.31 24.01 6.81
N TYR A 482 -4.49 24.61 6.99
CA TYR A 482 -5.49 24.75 5.93
C TYR A 482 -5.25 25.95 5.01
N ALA A 483 -4.22 26.77 5.25
CA ALA A 483 -3.73 27.72 4.24
C ALA A 483 -2.95 27.02 3.10
N LYS A 484 -2.63 25.73 3.27
CA LYS A 484 -1.98 24.90 2.25
C LYS A 484 -3.01 24.20 1.38
N THR A 485 -2.68 24.05 0.10
CA THR A 485 -3.60 23.53 -0.92
C THR A 485 -4.00 22.06 -0.68
N THR A 486 -3.07 21.17 -0.36
CA THR A 486 -3.38 19.74 -0.13
C THR A 486 -4.33 19.53 1.06
N PRO A 487 -4.05 20.05 2.28
CA PRO A 487 -4.98 19.98 3.40
C PRO A 487 -6.36 20.58 3.08
N TRP A 488 -6.40 21.71 2.36
CA TRP A 488 -7.65 22.37 2.00
C TRP A 488 -8.53 21.53 1.07
N VAL A 489 -7.96 20.93 0.02
CA VAL A 489 -8.72 20.05 -0.90
C VAL A 489 -9.20 18.80 -0.16
N MET A 490 -8.34 18.17 0.65
CA MET A 490 -8.70 16.96 1.40
C MET A 490 -9.78 17.23 2.46
N ASN A 491 -9.74 18.41 3.10
CA ASN A 491 -10.79 18.87 3.99
C ASN A 491 -12.13 18.97 3.26
N TRP A 492 -12.15 19.53 2.04
CA TRP A 492 -13.36 19.56 1.22
C TRP A 492 -13.88 18.18 0.83
N VAL A 493 -12.99 17.24 0.49
CA VAL A 493 -13.36 15.83 0.23
C VAL A 493 -14.05 15.23 1.46
N LYS A 494 -13.48 15.41 2.67
CA LYS A 494 -14.12 14.95 3.91
C LYS A 494 -15.49 15.59 4.12
N ARG A 495 -15.58 16.92 4.06
CA ARG A 495 -16.82 17.67 4.34
C ARG A 495 -17.97 17.24 3.41
N VAL A 496 -17.67 17.07 2.13
CA VAL A 496 -18.66 16.73 1.11
C VAL A 496 -19.09 15.27 1.18
N LEU A 497 -18.16 14.35 1.44
CA LEU A 497 -18.45 12.91 1.45
C LEU A 497 -18.95 12.38 2.79
N PHE A 498 -18.50 12.96 3.91
CA PHE A 498 -18.78 12.44 5.25
C PHE A 498 -19.68 13.36 6.09
N GLU A 499 -19.49 14.68 6.06
CA GLU A 499 -20.15 15.64 7.00
C GLU A 499 -21.42 16.31 6.44
N GLY A 500 -21.88 15.89 5.25
CA GLY A 500 -23.16 16.32 4.69
C GLY A 500 -23.17 17.70 4.03
N TYR A 501 -22.01 18.23 3.64
CA TYR A 501 -21.94 19.45 2.82
C TYR A 501 -22.31 19.22 1.35
N GLY A 502 -22.24 17.97 0.88
CA GLY A 502 -22.72 17.58 -0.44
C GLY A 502 -24.25 17.51 -0.51
N PRO A 503 -24.86 17.74 -1.68
CA PRO A 503 -26.31 17.75 -1.82
C PRO A 503 -26.95 16.35 -1.82
N TYR A 504 -26.19 15.29 -2.17
CA TYR A 504 -26.70 13.93 -2.30
C TYR A 504 -26.61 13.16 -0.98
N TYR A 505 -27.65 12.37 -0.67
CA TYR A 505 -27.72 11.61 0.57
C TYR A 505 -28.54 10.32 0.38
N ASN A 506 -28.25 9.31 1.18
CA ASN A 506 -29.00 8.06 1.18
C ASN A 506 -30.35 8.25 1.88
N LYS A 507 -31.45 8.10 1.14
CA LYS A 507 -32.81 8.30 1.63
C LYS A 507 -33.22 7.33 2.75
N ASN A 508 -32.54 6.18 2.84
CA ASN A 508 -32.82 5.13 3.82
C ASN A 508 -32.07 5.36 5.14
N LYS A 509 -31.13 6.32 5.20
CA LYS A 509 -30.27 6.56 6.36
C LYS A 509 -30.77 7.79 7.14
N LYS A 510 -31.30 7.54 8.34
CA LYS A 510 -31.88 8.57 9.21
C LYS A 510 -31.32 8.52 10.62
N ASN A 511 -31.24 9.67 11.29
CA ASN A 511 -30.94 9.70 12.73
C ASN A 511 -32.14 9.22 13.56
N ALA A 512 -31.96 9.15 14.88
CA ALA A 512 -33.03 8.80 15.83
C ALA A 512 -34.24 9.75 15.77
N ASN A 513 -34.07 10.98 15.28
CA ASN A 513 -35.13 11.98 15.12
C ASN A 513 -35.87 11.87 13.77
N GLY A 514 -35.45 10.97 12.88
CA GLY A 514 -36.02 10.79 11.54
C GLY A 514 -35.48 11.74 10.46
N ASP A 515 -34.48 12.57 10.78
CA ASP A 515 -33.81 13.43 9.81
C ASP A 515 -32.84 12.63 8.95
N ASN A 516 -32.70 13.01 7.68
CA ASN A 516 -31.68 12.43 6.80
C ASN A 516 -30.29 12.84 7.29
N VAL A 517 -29.36 11.88 7.28
CA VAL A 517 -27.99 12.09 7.76
C VAL A 517 -26.95 11.80 6.69
N ALA A 518 -25.80 12.44 6.87
CA ALA A 518 -24.58 12.17 6.13
C ALA A 518 -23.98 10.82 6.53
N LEU A 519 -22.88 10.44 5.87
CA LEU A 519 -22.26 9.14 6.07
C LEU A 519 -21.78 8.94 7.52
N ASN A 520 -21.26 9.99 8.16
CA ASN A 520 -20.79 9.97 9.55
C ASN A 520 -21.93 10.07 10.59
N GLY A 521 -23.20 10.19 10.15
CA GLY A 521 -24.36 10.34 11.03
C GLY A 521 -24.74 11.78 11.38
N GLU A 522 -24.01 12.79 10.90
CA GLU A 522 -24.37 14.20 11.09
C GLU A 522 -25.57 14.60 10.21
N THR A 523 -26.37 15.56 10.68
CA THR A 523 -27.45 16.17 9.86
C THR A 523 -26.85 16.89 8.65
N LEU A 524 -27.54 16.81 7.51
CA LEU A 524 -27.13 17.45 6.26
C LEU A 524 -26.95 18.97 6.43
N LYS A 525 -25.84 19.51 5.90
CA LYS A 525 -25.43 20.92 6.02
C LYS A 525 -25.45 21.68 4.68
N TYR A 526 -25.76 21.00 3.57
CA TYR A 526 -25.85 21.61 2.25
C TYR A 526 -26.82 22.80 2.22
N LYS A 527 -26.39 23.90 1.61
CA LYS A 527 -27.19 25.11 1.36
C LYS A 527 -27.26 25.37 -0.14
N SER A 528 -28.47 25.51 -0.66
CA SER A 528 -28.69 25.89 -2.06
C SER A 528 -28.42 27.37 -2.33
N THR A 529 -28.35 28.22 -1.31
CA THR A 529 -28.06 29.66 -1.48
C THR A 529 -27.38 30.19 -0.23
N TRP A 530 -26.40 31.07 -0.41
CA TRP A 530 -25.62 31.68 0.68
C TRP A 530 -25.13 33.08 0.29
N LYS A 531 -24.60 33.84 1.26
CA LYS A 531 -24.14 35.23 1.05
C LYS A 531 -22.65 35.39 1.29
N THR A 532 -22.01 36.26 0.52
CA THR A 532 -20.61 36.68 0.72
C THR A 532 -20.46 37.53 1.98
N GLY A 533 -19.22 37.82 2.38
CA GLY A 533 -18.91 38.86 3.35
C GLY A 533 -19.30 40.26 2.87
N ASP A 534 -19.43 41.18 3.82
CA ASP A 534 -19.74 42.59 3.60
C ASP A 534 -18.46 43.38 3.39
N TYR A 535 -18.22 43.87 2.17
CA TYR A 535 -16.99 44.58 1.82
C TYR A 535 -17.21 46.08 1.65
N LYS A 536 -16.34 46.88 2.26
CA LYS A 536 -16.44 48.35 2.28
C LYS A 536 -15.06 48.98 2.07
N ILE A 537 -14.99 49.97 1.19
CA ILE A 537 -13.76 50.73 0.91
C ILE A 537 -14.07 52.22 1.10
N CYS A 538 -13.27 52.91 1.92
CA CYS A 538 -13.30 54.37 2.05
C CYS A 538 -12.47 54.99 0.94
N LEU A 539 -13.10 55.82 0.10
CA LEU A 539 -12.49 56.51 -1.03
C LEU A 539 -12.37 58.00 -0.75
N GLU A 540 -11.27 58.59 -1.20
CA GLU A 540 -11.05 60.04 -1.23
C GLU A 540 -11.36 60.63 -2.61
N LYS A 541 -12.28 61.60 -2.64
CA LYS A 541 -12.53 62.48 -3.77
C LYS A 541 -11.44 63.55 -3.87
N ASP A 542 -11.39 64.23 -5.01
CA ASP A 542 -10.42 65.31 -5.25
C ASP A 542 -10.45 66.38 -4.13
N ALA A 543 -9.28 66.96 -3.82
CA ALA A 543 -9.12 67.95 -2.76
C ALA A 543 -9.91 69.25 -2.97
N SER A 544 -10.41 69.51 -4.18
CA SER A 544 -11.35 70.61 -4.48
C SER A 544 -12.76 70.39 -3.94
N VAL A 545 -13.12 69.16 -3.54
CA VAL A 545 -14.38 68.84 -2.86
C VAL A 545 -14.30 69.25 -1.39
N ALA A 546 -15.39 69.84 -0.89
CA ALA A 546 -15.53 70.20 0.52
C ALA A 546 -15.28 69.00 1.44
N LEU A 547 -14.61 69.22 2.58
CA LEU A 547 -14.20 68.14 3.50
C LEU A 547 -15.38 67.25 3.95
N ALA A 548 -16.59 67.80 4.09
CA ALA A 548 -17.80 67.05 4.44
C ALA A 548 -18.19 66.00 3.37
N ASP A 549 -17.80 66.24 2.11
CA ASP A 549 -18.15 65.41 0.95
C ASP A 549 -16.95 64.67 0.33
N ARG A 550 -15.75 64.87 0.89
CA ARG A 550 -14.50 64.36 0.34
C ARG A 550 -14.33 62.85 0.50
N TYR A 551 -14.84 62.27 1.59
CA TYR A 551 -14.70 60.85 1.88
C TYR A 551 -16.04 60.12 1.72
N ARG A 552 -16.00 58.96 1.06
CA ARG A 552 -17.20 58.15 0.79
C ARG A 552 -16.92 56.66 0.91
N TRP A 553 -17.90 55.92 1.42
CA TRP A 553 -17.84 54.46 1.51
C TRP A 553 -18.51 53.82 0.30
N VAL A 554 -17.78 52.92 -0.36
CA VAL A 554 -18.26 52.15 -1.50
C VAL A 554 -18.13 50.66 -1.22
N GLY A 555 -19.15 49.90 -1.59
CA GLY A 555 -19.20 48.45 -1.42
C GLY A 555 -19.51 47.67 -2.69
N LEU A 556 -19.62 46.35 -2.53
CA LEU A 556 -20.05 45.43 -3.58
C LEU A 556 -21.37 45.91 -4.20
N GLY A 557 -21.50 45.76 -5.51
CA GLY A 557 -22.72 46.16 -6.21
C GLY A 557 -22.69 47.59 -6.73
N GLY A 558 -21.65 48.37 -6.42
CA GLY A 558 -21.68 49.83 -6.61
C GLY A 558 -22.62 50.50 -5.63
N ARG A 559 -22.65 49.99 -4.40
CA ARG A 559 -23.46 50.53 -3.30
C ARG A 559 -22.65 51.61 -2.59
N GLU A 560 -23.27 52.75 -2.32
CA GLU A 560 -22.69 53.87 -1.58
C GLU A 560 -23.51 54.11 -0.31
N SER A 561 -22.88 54.58 0.75
CA SER A 561 -23.62 55.10 1.91
C SER A 561 -24.23 56.47 1.60
N ASP A 562 -25.54 56.65 1.82
CA ASP A 562 -26.17 57.97 1.76
C ASP A 562 -25.45 58.93 2.72
N GLY A 563 -24.83 59.98 2.17
CA GLY A 563 -24.02 60.96 2.90
C GLY A 563 -24.81 61.85 3.87
N THR A 564 -25.93 61.39 4.44
CA THR A 564 -26.91 62.25 5.12
C THR A 564 -26.90 62.22 6.64
N THR A 565 -26.07 61.43 7.33
CA THR A 565 -26.08 61.43 8.82
C THR A 565 -24.74 61.36 9.54
N ILE A 566 -23.59 61.41 8.87
CA ILE A 566 -22.31 61.60 9.57
C ILE A 566 -21.61 62.79 8.94
N ALA A 567 -21.80 63.97 9.51
CA ALA A 567 -20.90 65.09 9.25
C ALA A 567 -19.49 64.61 9.59
N HIS A 568 -18.64 64.37 8.58
CA HIS A 568 -17.22 64.10 8.79
C HIS A 568 -16.59 65.36 9.38
N PRO A 569 -16.28 65.42 10.69
CA PRO A 569 -15.68 66.60 11.27
C PRO A 569 -14.21 66.58 10.87
N THR A 570 -13.87 67.26 9.77
CA THR A 570 -12.50 67.70 9.43
C THR A 570 -11.39 66.64 9.36
N GLY A 571 -11.68 65.34 9.20
CA GLY A 571 -10.69 64.27 9.27
C GLY A 571 -10.63 63.34 8.05
N ALA A 572 -9.44 62.85 7.71
CA ALA A 572 -9.19 61.81 6.70
C ALA A 572 -9.85 60.47 7.08
N CYS A 573 -10.07 59.55 6.13
CA CYS A 573 -10.58 58.18 6.42
C CYS A 573 -9.83 57.49 7.58
N THR A 574 -8.55 57.84 7.80
CA THR A 574 -7.67 57.33 8.87
C THR A 574 -8.04 57.79 10.29
N THR A 575 -8.90 58.81 10.45
CA THR A 575 -9.27 59.38 11.75
C THR A 575 -10.60 58.87 12.31
N PHE A 576 -11.45 58.24 11.49
CA PHE A 576 -12.73 57.65 11.90
C PHE A 576 -12.94 56.29 11.20
N PRO A 577 -12.39 55.20 11.73
CA PRO A 577 -12.26 53.92 11.02
C PRO A 577 -13.53 53.05 11.07
N THR A 578 -14.68 53.55 11.53
CA THR A 578 -15.86 52.68 11.69
C THR A 578 -16.77 52.78 10.47
N PRO A 579 -16.85 51.72 9.63
CA PRO A 579 -17.76 51.72 8.50
C PRO A 579 -19.23 51.79 8.94
N PRO A 580 -20.15 52.26 8.07
CA PRO A 580 -21.57 52.32 8.38
C PRO A 580 -22.15 50.93 8.71
N THR A 581 -22.87 50.81 9.82
CA THR A 581 -23.40 49.54 10.35
C THR A 581 -24.79 49.18 9.83
N SER A 582 -25.51 50.12 9.21
CA SER A 582 -26.92 50.00 8.83
C SER A 582 -27.17 49.27 7.50
N SER A 583 -26.13 49.04 6.68
CA SER A 583 -26.28 48.50 5.32
C SER A 583 -25.38 47.28 5.11
N SER A 584 -25.98 46.14 4.71
CA SER A 584 -25.26 44.93 4.30
C SER A 584 -24.99 44.96 2.79
N TRP A 585 -23.73 45.11 2.39
CA TRP A 585 -23.28 45.14 1.00
C TRP A 585 -22.66 43.78 0.63
N THR A 586 -23.53 42.78 0.47
CA THR A 586 -23.20 41.38 0.18
C THR A 586 -23.76 40.94 -1.17
N TYR A 587 -23.15 39.94 -1.79
CA TYR A 587 -23.70 39.25 -2.94
C TYR A 587 -24.36 37.93 -2.54
N THR A 588 -25.42 37.56 -3.25
CA THR A 588 -26.12 36.28 -3.09
C THR A 588 -25.53 35.25 -4.07
N ILE A 589 -25.04 34.13 -3.56
CA ILE A 589 -24.46 33.03 -4.34
C ILE A 589 -25.43 31.86 -4.40
N GLN A 590 -25.73 31.38 -5.61
CA GLN A 590 -26.85 30.45 -5.82
C GLN A 590 -26.51 28.94 -5.92
N GLU A 591 -25.30 28.39 -5.91
CA GLU A 591 -25.10 26.94 -6.26
C GLU A 591 -25.88 26.45 -7.55
N ILE A 592 -25.62 25.24 -8.03
CA ILE A 592 -26.39 24.66 -9.15
C ILE A 592 -27.63 23.97 -8.57
N THR A 593 -28.83 24.44 -8.93
CA THR A 593 -30.09 23.98 -8.35
C THR A 593 -30.30 22.48 -8.60
N LYS A 594 -30.69 21.74 -7.56
CA LYS A 594 -31.08 20.32 -7.61
C LYS A 594 -32.41 20.14 -6.88
N THR A 595 -33.28 19.31 -7.44
CA THR A 595 -34.53 18.89 -6.80
C THR A 595 -34.26 17.86 -5.71
N ASP A 596 -35.17 17.74 -4.73
CA ASP A 596 -35.01 16.73 -3.67
C ASP A 596 -35.01 15.29 -4.21
N SER A 597 -35.74 15.03 -5.31
CA SER A 597 -35.72 13.73 -5.98
C SER A 597 -34.37 13.38 -6.61
N GLU A 598 -33.61 14.38 -7.09
CA GLU A 598 -32.26 14.15 -7.61
C GLU A 598 -31.24 13.92 -6.49
N ARG A 599 -31.47 14.54 -5.34
CA ARG A 599 -30.59 14.49 -4.16
C ARG A 599 -30.73 13.19 -3.37
N ALA A 600 -31.94 12.66 -3.28
CA ALA A 600 -32.25 11.45 -2.53
C ALA A 600 -31.86 10.19 -3.33
N VAL A 601 -30.74 9.57 -2.99
CA VAL A 601 -30.23 8.35 -3.64
C VAL A 601 -30.49 7.09 -2.82
N ASP A 602 -30.30 5.92 -3.43
CA ASP A 602 -30.64 4.62 -2.83
C ASP A 602 -29.54 4.02 -1.96
N SER A 603 -28.28 4.44 -2.16
CA SER A 603 -27.12 3.86 -1.47
C SER A 603 -26.09 4.90 -1.04
N ASP A 604 -25.33 4.55 0.00
CA ASP A 604 -24.19 5.36 0.49
C ASP A 604 -23.06 5.43 -0.55
N GLU A 605 -22.85 4.38 -1.37
CA GLU A 605 -21.87 4.35 -2.45
C GLU A 605 -22.22 5.38 -3.54
N GLU A 606 -23.47 5.39 -4.00
CA GLU A 606 -23.94 6.34 -5.01
C GLU A 606 -23.85 7.79 -4.52
N ALA A 607 -24.24 8.04 -3.25
CA ALA A 607 -24.11 9.35 -2.63
C ALA A 607 -22.64 9.81 -2.63
N LEU A 608 -21.71 8.92 -2.30
CA LEU A 608 -20.28 9.21 -2.27
C LEU A 608 -19.76 9.64 -3.65
N TYR A 609 -20.02 8.87 -4.71
CA TYR A 609 -19.54 9.21 -6.06
C TYR A 609 -20.19 10.50 -6.60
N LYS A 610 -21.50 10.68 -6.42
CA LYS A 610 -22.20 11.90 -6.88
C LYS A 610 -21.76 13.15 -6.12
N ASN A 611 -21.52 13.05 -4.82
CA ASN A 611 -20.99 14.16 -4.02
C ASN A 611 -19.55 14.50 -4.43
N PHE A 612 -18.71 13.51 -4.77
CA PHE A 612 -17.37 13.78 -5.29
C PHE A 612 -17.43 14.49 -6.65
N GLN A 613 -18.30 14.05 -7.58
CA GLN A 613 -18.52 14.76 -8.85
C GLN A 613 -19.01 16.19 -8.64
N TRP A 614 -19.89 16.39 -7.65
CA TRP A 614 -20.39 17.72 -7.32
C TRP A 614 -19.26 18.64 -6.82
N LEU A 615 -18.34 18.15 -6.00
CA LEU A 615 -17.15 18.90 -5.58
C LEU A 615 -16.24 19.24 -6.78
N LEU A 616 -16.03 18.29 -7.69
CA LEU A 616 -15.18 18.49 -8.87
C LEU A 616 -15.75 19.53 -9.84
N TYR A 617 -17.07 19.54 -10.09
CA TYR A 617 -17.65 20.28 -11.20
C TYR A 617 -18.76 21.28 -10.86
N GLU A 618 -19.47 21.16 -9.74
CA GLU A 618 -20.72 21.91 -9.50
C GLU A 618 -20.66 22.84 -8.27
N LYS A 619 -19.86 22.55 -7.24
CA LYS A 619 -19.69 23.41 -6.05
C LYS A 619 -19.16 24.79 -6.44
N ARG A 620 -19.87 25.88 -6.14
CA ARG A 620 -19.33 27.23 -6.41
C ARG A 620 -18.27 27.63 -5.39
N PHE A 621 -17.06 27.93 -5.87
CA PHE A 621 -15.99 28.54 -5.08
C PHE A 621 -15.87 30.01 -5.47
N VAL A 622 -15.92 30.90 -4.47
CA VAL A 622 -15.89 32.37 -4.68
C VAL A 622 -14.72 32.98 -3.95
N VAL A 623 -13.92 33.79 -4.65
CA VAL A 623 -12.83 34.60 -4.11
C VAL A 623 -13.12 36.08 -4.42
N ILE A 624 -12.96 36.94 -3.42
CA ILE A 624 -13.11 38.39 -3.58
C ILE A 624 -11.83 39.09 -3.08
N ILE A 625 -11.21 39.89 -3.95
CA ILE A 625 -10.04 40.70 -3.61
C ILE A 625 -10.46 42.18 -3.61
N PRO A 626 -10.71 42.79 -2.44
CA PRO A 626 -11.01 44.21 -2.34
C PRO A 626 -9.71 45.01 -2.47
N THR A 627 -9.72 46.04 -3.32
CA THR A 627 -8.53 46.80 -3.67
C THR A 627 -8.84 48.29 -3.74
N ARG A 628 -8.07 49.11 -3.03
CA ARG A 628 -8.12 50.57 -3.12
C ARG A 628 -7.11 51.03 -4.17
N ALA A 629 -7.58 51.59 -5.29
CA ALA A 629 -6.75 51.98 -6.41
C ALA A 629 -6.51 53.50 -6.44
N LYS A 630 -5.24 53.88 -6.62
CA LYS A 630 -4.82 55.26 -6.90
C LYS A 630 -3.92 55.25 -8.14
N LEU A 631 -4.31 56.00 -9.16
CA LEU A 631 -3.69 55.96 -10.49
C LEU A 631 -2.24 56.46 -10.53
N SER A 632 -1.86 57.38 -9.63
CA SER A 632 -0.51 57.91 -9.47
C SER A 632 -0.43 58.74 -8.18
N SER A 633 0.77 59.02 -7.68
CA SER A 633 0.98 60.04 -6.63
C SER A 633 0.49 61.44 -7.07
N THR A 634 0.40 61.69 -8.37
CA THR A 634 -0.07 62.95 -8.99
C THR A 634 -1.57 63.00 -9.22
N VAL A 635 -2.28 61.86 -9.16
CA VAL A 635 -3.75 61.83 -9.30
C VAL A 635 -4.38 62.05 -7.92
N PRO A 636 -5.20 63.09 -7.74
CA PRO A 636 -5.66 63.55 -6.42
C PRO A 636 -6.85 62.78 -5.83
N PHE A 637 -7.43 61.83 -6.57
CA PHE A 637 -8.62 61.07 -6.16
C PHE A 637 -8.40 59.55 -6.24
N GLU A 638 -9.30 58.80 -5.61
CA GLU A 638 -9.18 57.35 -5.42
C GLU A 638 -10.41 56.60 -5.91
N GLU A 639 -10.22 55.32 -6.24
CA GLU A 639 -11.28 54.45 -6.74
C GLU A 639 -11.28 53.09 -6.02
N GLY A 640 -12.46 52.50 -5.87
CA GLY A 640 -12.66 51.20 -5.25
C GLY A 640 -12.75 50.10 -6.31
N LEU A 641 -11.92 49.08 -6.20
CA LEU A 641 -11.85 47.95 -7.11
C LEU A 641 -12.16 46.65 -6.36
N PHE A 642 -13.06 45.83 -6.90
CA PHE A 642 -13.32 44.48 -6.40
C PHE A 642 -13.08 43.48 -7.53
N ILE A 643 -12.13 42.57 -7.32
CA ILE A 643 -11.86 41.46 -8.24
C ILE A 643 -12.56 40.22 -7.70
N ILE A 644 -13.51 39.70 -8.45
CA ILE A 644 -14.39 38.60 -8.06
C ILE A 644 -14.10 37.43 -9.01
N ALA A 645 -13.70 36.30 -8.45
CA ALA A 645 -13.45 35.08 -9.19
C ALA A 645 -14.41 33.99 -8.71
N ILE A 646 -15.14 33.36 -9.63
CA ILE A 646 -16.06 32.27 -9.33
C ILE A 646 -15.75 31.06 -10.22
N GLY A 647 -15.52 29.91 -9.60
CA GLY A 647 -15.36 28.62 -10.27
C GLY A 647 -16.47 27.66 -9.90
N ASN A 648 -17.08 27.02 -10.91
CA ASN A 648 -17.97 25.87 -10.71
C ASN A 648 -17.11 24.60 -10.53
N GLY A 649 -17.09 24.10 -9.31
CA GLY A 649 -16.25 23.00 -8.85
C GLY A 649 -14.76 23.35 -8.81
N LEU A 650 -13.97 22.39 -8.33
CA LEU A 650 -12.50 22.50 -8.38
C LEU A 650 -11.99 22.63 -9.83
N LYS A 651 -12.66 22.02 -10.80
CA LYS A 651 -12.34 22.16 -12.23
C LYS A 651 -12.50 23.61 -12.71
N GLY A 652 -13.57 24.28 -12.32
CA GLY A 652 -13.78 25.70 -12.63
C GLY A 652 -12.72 26.59 -12.01
N MET A 653 -12.28 26.29 -10.79
CA MET A 653 -11.15 27.00 -10.15
C MET A 653 -9.86 26.87 -10.96
N MET A 654 -9.56 25.68 -11.50
CA MET A 654 -8.38 25.47 -12.36
C MET A 654 -8.47 26.22 -13.69
N GLY A 655 -9.70 26.49 -14.16
CA GLY A 655 -9.97 27.23 -15.38
C GLY A 655 -10.13 28.74 -15.18
N LEU A 656 -9.84 29.29 -14.00
CA LEU A 656 -10.03 30.73 -13.71
C LEU A 656 -9.08 31.59 -14.55
N LYS A 657 -9.64 32.21 -15.59
CA LYS A 657 -8.96 33.23 -16.40
C LYS A 657 -9.94 34.32 -16.83
N PRO A 658 -9.47 35.55 -17.07
CA PRO A 658 -10.27 36.58 -17.72
C PRO A 658 -10.76 36.11 -19.08
N ASN A 659 -12.03 36.36 -19.40
CA ASN A 659 -12.56 36.16 -20.73
C ASN A 659 -12.19 37.38 -21.60
N CYS A 660 -11.37 37.17 -22.63
CA CYS A 660 -10.91 38.21 -23.56
C CYS A 660 -11.54 38.10 -24.96
N GLY A 661 -12.71 37.47 -25.04
CA GLY A 661 -13.44 37.29 -26.28
C GLY A 661 -12.74 36.33 -27.27
N PRO A 662 -13.33 36.12 -28.46
CA PRO A 662 -12.84 35.17 -29.45
C PRO A 662 -11.48 35.57 -30.07
N ASN A 663 -11.16 36.87 -30.11
CA ASN A 663 -9.89 37.36 -30.67
C ASN A 663 -8.74 37.35 -29.64
N ASN A 664 -9.03 37.04 -28.37
CA ASN A 664 -8.07 37.02 -27.27
C ASN A 664 -7.17 38.28 -27.23
N SER A 665 -7.79 39.46 -27.36
CA SER A 665 -7.11 40.77 -27.37
C SER A 665 -7.29 41.49 -26.03
N LEU A 666 -6.30 42.28 -25.63
CA LEU A 666 -6.34 43.13 -24.44
C LEU A 666 -7.54 44.09 -24.43
N THR A 667 -7.88 44.64 -25.61
CA THR A 667 -9.03 45.52 -25.79
C THR A 667 -10.37 44.81 -25.57
N ASP A 668 -10.42 43.51 -25.86
CA ASP A 668 -11.64 42.71 -25.75
C ASP A 668 -11.85 42.24 -24.30
N CYS A 669 -10.79 42.10 -23.48
CA CYS A 669 -10.90 41.69 -22.07
C CYS A 669 -11.86 42.57 -21.24
N GLY A 670 -11.84 43.90 -21.44
CA GLY A 670 -12.77 44.81 -20.77
C GLY A 670 -14.22 44.62 -21.22
N ASP A 671 -14.41 44.35 -22.51
CA ASP A 671 -15.71 44.12 -23.15
C ASP A 671 -16.33 42.78 -22.75
N TYR A 672 -15.53 41.78 -22.41
CA TYR A 672 -15.98 40.45 -21.97
C TYR A 672 -15.85 40.24 -20.45
N ASN A 673 -15.61 41.31 -19.70
CA ASN A 673 -15.58 41.30 -18.24
C ASN A 673 -16.86 40.70 -17.64
N GLY A 674 -16.71 39.72 -16.74
CA GLY A 674 -17.82 39.03 -16.10
C GLY A 674 -18.58 38.05 -17.00
N VAL A 675 -18.11 37.76 -18.22
CA VAL A 675 -18.66 36.69 -19.08
C VAL A 675 -18.04 35.36 -18.68
N TRP A 676 -18.87 34.32 -18.58
CA TRP A 676 -18.41 32.96 -18.30
C TRP A 676 -17.53 32.42 -19.43
N ASN A 677 -16.55 31.58 -19.10
CA ASN A 677 -15.54 31.11 -20.06
C ASN A 677 -16.05 30.00 -20.99
N SER A 678 -16.96 29.14 -20.51
CA SER A 678 -17.42 27.94 -21.23
C SER A 678 -18.85 28.07 -21.74
N ASP A 679 -19.72 28.76 -21.01
CA ASP A 679 -21.07 29.11 -21.46
C ASP A 679 -21.02 30.20 -22.54
N THR A 680 -20.76 29.76 -23.77
CA THR A 680 -20.50 30.59 -24.96
C THR A 680 -21.72 30.80 -25.83
N SER A 681 -22.94 30.71 -25.28
CA SER A 681 -24.10 31.19 -26.04
C SER A 681 -23.81 32.62 -26.52
N THR A 682 -23.86 32.82 -27.82
CA THR A 682 -22.98 33.69 -28.63
C THR A 682 -23.17 35.21 -28.47
N ALA A 683 -23.68 35.68 -27.34
CA ALA A 683 -23.97 37.07 -27.10
C ALA A 683 -23.27 37.59 -25.84
N LYS A 684 -22.92 38.89 -25.86
CA LYS A 684 -22.46 39.70 -24.72
C LYS A 684 -23.42 39.70 -23.51
N THR A 685 -24.45 38.83 -23.49
CA THR A 685 -25.63 38.85 -22.62
C THR A 685 -25.52 37.94 -21.39
N LEU A 686 -24.73 36.87 -21.40
CA LEU A 686 -24.53 36.01 -20.21
C LEU A 686 -23.40 36.51 -19.30
N ARG A 687 -23.44 37.82 -18.98
CA ARG A 687 -22.56 38.39 -17.95
C ARG A 687 -23.15 38.08 -16.58
N LEU A 688 -22.29 37.61 -15.67
CA LEU A 688 -22.63 37.35 -14.27
C LEU A 688 -23.36 38.55 -13.63
N LYS A 689 -22.86 39.75 -13.96
CA LYS A 689 -23.42 41.03 -13.57
C LYS A 689 -23.10 42.07 -14.65
N GLN A 690 -24.01 43.01 -14.87
CA GLN A 690 -23.70 44.20 -15.65
C GLN A 690 -22.83 45.13 -14.79
N TYR A 691 -21.53 45.18 -15.04
CA TYR A 691 -20.56 45.87 -14.17
C TYR A 691 -20.80 47.37 -14.01
N ASN A 692 -21.60 48.00 -14.89
CA ASN A 692 -21.96 49.42 -14.82
C ASN A 692 -23.32 49.72 -14.16
N ALA A 693 -24.04 48.69 -13.73
CA ALA A 693 -25.32 48.86 -13.04
C ALA A 693 -25.11 49.00 -11.53
N LEU A 694 -25.46 50.17 -10.98
CA LEU A 694 -25.40 50.47 -9.55
C LEU A 694 -26.44 49.66 -8.77
N ASN A 695 -26.14 49.36 -7.51
CA ASN A 695 -27.02 48.69 -6.54
C ASN A 695 -27.57 47.33 -6.98
N THR A 696 -26.86 46.60 -7.86
CA THR A 696 -27.29 45.29 -8.37
C THR A 696 -26.53 44.12 -7.72
N ASP A 697 -27.24 43.02 -7.47
CA ASP A 697 -26.67 41.72 -7.07
C ASP A 697 -26.18 40.93 -8.31
N LEU A 698 -25.52 39.79 -8.10
CA LEU A 698 -25.18 38.85 -9.18
C LEU A 698 -26.47 38.15 -9.66
N ALA A 699 -26.62 37.97 -10.98
CA ALA A 699 -27.88 37.49 -11.55
C ALA A 699 -27.71 36.27 -12.48
N THR A 700 -26.68 36.28 -13.34
CA THR A 700 -26.56 35.28 -14.40
C THR A 700 -25.49 34.23 -14.05
N PHE A 701 -25.87 33.24 -13.24
CA PHE A 701 -24.98 32.16 -12.88
C PHE A 701 -24.96 31.06 -13.96
N SER A 702 -23.76 30.62 -14.37
CA SER A 702 -23.62 29.46 -15.26
C SER A 702 -24.04 28.17 -14.54
N SER A 703 -24.79 27.34 -15.26
CA SER A 703 -25.11 25.95 -14.89
C SER A 703 -24.18 24.95 -15.58
N VAL A 704 -23.20 25.42 -16.37
CA VAL A 704 -22.22 24.56 -17.03
C VAL A 704 -21.23 24.05 -15.97
N PRO A 705 -21.09 22.73 -15.79
CA PRO A 705 -20.17 22.18 -14.80
C PRO A 705 -18.71 22.44 -15.20
N GLY A 706 -17.84 22.78 -14.25
CA GLY A 706 -16.44 23.11 -14.50
C GLY A 706 -16.20 24.50 -15.13
N ASP A 707 -17.24 25.32 -15.28
CA ASP A 707 -17.14 26.67 -15.83
C ASP A 707 -16.55 27.68 -14.84
N SER A 708 -16.07 28.81 -15.33
CA SER A 708 -15.41 29.82 -14.52
C SER A 708 -15.67 31.23 -15.04
N VAL A 709 -15.63 32.21 -14.15
CA VAL A 709 -15.80 33.62 -14.48
C VAL A 709 -14.91 34.49 -13.60
N LEU A 710 -14.32 35.51 -14.24
CA LEU A 710 -13.65 36.60 -13.57
C LEU A 710 -14.43 37.89 -13.84
N LEU A 711 -14.89 38.54 -12.79
CA LEU A 711 -15.56 39.82 -12.82
C LEU A 711 -14.71 40.83 -12.07
N ILE A 712 -14.40 41.93 -12.74
CA ILE A 712 -13.77 43.09 -12.14
C ILE A 712 -14.83 44.18 -12.06
N GLU A 713 -15.07 44.73 -10.88
CA GLU A 713 -15.91 45.91 -10.73
C GLU A 713 -15.11 47.05 -10.10
N GLY A 714 -15.22 48.23 -10.71
CA GLY A 714 -14.50 49.42 -10.29
C GLY A 714 -15.48 50.58 -10.16
N TRP A 715 -15.40 51.30 -9.06
CA TRP A 715 -16.34 52.34 -8.67
C TRP A 715 -15.59 53.60 -8.24
N GLY A 716 -16.02 54.76 -8.72
CA GLY A 716 -15.37 56.05 -8.48
C GLY A 716 -16.25 57.24 -8.81
N TYR A 717 -15.68 58.45 -8.78
CA TYR A 717 -16.41 59.72 -8.94
C TYR A 717 -16.05 60.46 -10.24
N GLY A 718 -15.95 59.71 -11.34
CA GLY A 718 -15.65 60.22 -12.68
C GLY A 718 -14.18 60.58 -12.90
N SER A 719 -13.85 61.00 -14.13
CA SER A 719 -12.46 61.30 -14.55
C SER A 719 -11.81 62.48 -13.83
N SER A 720 -12.61 63.34 -13.20
CA SER A 720 -12.16 64.49 -12.41
C SER A 720 -12.20 64.24 -10.90
N GLY A 721 -12.71 63.09 -10.44
CA GLY A 721 -12.81 62.76 -9.02
C GLY A 721 -13.78 63.62 -8.20
N ILE A 722 -14.55 64.50 -8.84
CA ILE A 722 -15.48 65.46 -8.19
C ILE A 722 -16.96 65.14 -8.41
N SER A 723 -17.30 64.07 -9.13
CA SER A 723 -18.71 63.73 -9.41
C SER A 723 -19.52 63.55 -8.13
N SER A 724 -20.76 64.03 -8.14
CA SER A 724 -21.70 63.88 -7.03
C SER A 724 -22.22 62.45 -6.90
N SER A 725 -22.45 61.77 -8.02
CA SER A 725 -22.89 60.37 -8.08
C SER A 725 -21.73 59.42 -8.29
N LEU A 726 -21.79 58.24 -7.66
CA LEU A 726 -20.93 57.10 -7.98
C LEU A 726 -21.12 56.66 -9.43
N THR A 727 -20.02 56.50 -10.15
CA THR A 727 -20.00 55.99 -11.53
C THR A 727 -19.01 54.83 -11.62
N THR A 728 -19.05 54.09 -12.73
CA THR A 728 -17.97 53.14 -13.03
C THR A 728 -16.63 53.84 -13.11
N SER A 729 -15.61 53.20 -12.57
CA SER A 729 -14.21 53.65 -12.59
C SER A 729 -13.69 53.86 -14.01
N LEU A 730 -12.81 54.87 -14.17
CA LEU A 730 -12.10 55.13 -15.43
C LEU A 730 -11.10 54.01 -15.79
N VAL A 731 -10.67 53.24 -14.79
CA VAL A 731 -9.52 52.33 -14.85
C VAL A 731 -9.90 50.94 -15.34
N LEU A 732 -11.21 50.63 -15.40
CA LEU A 732 -11.71 49.29 -15.72
C LEU A 732 -11.29 48.80 -17.13
N PRO A 733 -11.54 49.50 -18.25
CA PRO A 733 -11.36 48.89 -19.58
C PRO A 733 -9.94 49.00 -20.16
N SER A 734 -9.14 49.98 -19.73
CA SER A 734 -7.87 50.34 -20.38
C SER A 734 -6.62 50.14 -19.53
N LEU A 735 -6.75 49.98 -18.20
CA LEU A 735 -5.61 50.01 -17.28
C LEU A 735 -5.56 48.80 -16.33
N VAL A 736 -6.66 48.47 -15.63
CA VAL A 736 -6.66 47.33 -14.69
C VAL A 736 -6.48 45.99 -15.42
N PHE A 737 -7.17 45.76 -16.54
CA PHE A 737 -6.95 44.54 -17.32
C PHE A 737 -5.52 44.43 -17.84
N ASN A 738 -4.92 45.53 -18.30
CA ASN A 738 -3.51 45.54 -18.74
C ASN A 738 -2.52 45.28 -17.59
N LEU A 739 -2.87 45.64 -16.34
CA LEU A 739 -2.07 45.35 -15.15
C LEU A 739 -2.19 43.91 -14.65
N LEU A 740 -3.38 43.31 -14.76
CA LEU A 740 -3.63 41.92 -14.34
C LEU A 740 -3.29 40.90 -15.42
N VAL A 741 -3.34 41.31 -16.69
CA VAL A 741 -3.25 40.47 -17.90
C VAL A 741 -2.23 41.12 -18.85
N PRO A 742 -0.92 41.08 -18.55
CA PRO A 742 0.07 41.77 -19.37
C PRO A 742 0.15 41.24 -20.82
N SER A 743 -0.28 39.99 -21.06
CA SER A 743 -0.39 39.41 -22.40
C SER A 743 -1.44 38.28 -22.42
N PRO A 744 -2.63 38.49 -23.04
CA PRO A 744 -3.70 37.49 -23.12
C PRO A 744 -3.31 36.17 -23.79
N SER A 745 -2.31 36.17 -24.67
CA SER A 745 -1.78 34.96 -25.33
C SER A 745 -0.88 34.11 -24.44
N LEU A 746 -0.36 34.68 -23.34
CA LEU A 746 0.51 34.03 -22.36
C LEU A 746 -0.15 33.92 -20.98
N VAL A 747 -1.42 34.29 -20.85
CA VAL A 747 -2.12 34.24 -19.57
C VAL A 747 -2.46 32.81 -19.21
N PHE A 748 -1.75 32.35 -18.20
CA PHE A 748 -1.86 31.04 -17.60
C PHE A 748 -3.07 30.87 -16.66
N GLY A 749 -3.75 31.98 -16.33
CA GLY A 749 -4.87 32.01 -15.39
C GLY A 749 -4.42 32.24 -13.94
N MET A 750 -5.41 32.32 -13.05
CA MET A 750 -5.23 32.53 -11.61
C MET A 750 -4.59 31.32 -10.90
N ILE A 751 -4.59 30.16 -11.56
CA ILE A 751 -3.98 28.94 -11.07
C ILE A 751 -2.86 28.54 -12.04
N PRO A 752 -1.68 28.15 -11.54
CA PRO A 752 -0.56 27.78 -12.39
C PRO A 752 -0.88 26.66 -13.39
N PRO A 753 -0.34 26.71 -14.62
CA PRO A 753 -0.50 25.69 -15.65
C PRO A 753 -0.11 24.30 -15.19
N VAL A 754 0.95 24.19 -14.38
CA VAL A 754 1.39 22.89 -13.86
C VAL A 754 0.33 22.21 -12.98
N LEU A 755 -0.52 22.98 -12.30
CA LEU A 755 -1.65 22.44 -11.54
C LEU A 755 -2.87 22.26 -12.45
N SER A 756 -3.24 23.28 -13.23
CA SER A 756 -4.46 23.27 -14.04
C SER A 756 -4.41 22.29 -15.22
N GLN A 757 -3.25 22.11 -15.88
CA GLN A 757 -3.07 21.12 -16.95
C GLN A 757 -3.04 19.68 -16.42
N ASN A 758 -2.59 19.48 -15.18
CA ASN A 758 -2.55 18.15 -14.59
C ASN A 758 -3.85 17.76 -13.85
N PHE A 759 -4.80 18.68 -13.71
CA PHE A 759 -6.00 18.49 -12.89
C PHE A 759 -6.87 17.31 -13.30
N ASP A 760 -6.91 16.96 -14.60
CA ASP A 760 -7.76 15.89 -15.14
C ASP A 760 -7.50 14.53 -14.45
N VAL A 761 -6.31 14.32 -13.87
CA VAL A 761 -6.02 13.10 -13.10
C VAL A 761 -6.91 12.95 -11.86
N LEU A 762 -7.36 14.06 -11.24
CA LEU A 762 -8.28 14.02 -10.10
C LEU A 762 -9.69 13.60 -10.52
N GLU A 763 -10.07 13.85 -11.77
CA GLU A 763 -11.33 13.32 -12.33
C GLU A 763 -11.26 11.79 -12.39
N ARG A 764 -10.08 11.23 -12.71
CA ARG A 764 -9.83 9.78 -12.75
C ARG A 764 -9.86 9.11 -11.38
N LEU A 765 -9.80 9.85 -10.28
CA LEU A 765 -10.05 9.29 -8.94
C LEU A 765 -11.49 8.81 -8.75
N SER A 766 -12.40 9.20 -9.65
CA SER A 766 -13.82 8.88 -9.52
C SER A 766 -14.36 8.02 -10.66
N PHE A 767 -14.04 8.34 -11.91
CA PHE A 767 -14.43 7.55 -13.07
C PHE A 767 -13.25 7.45 -14.06
N LEU A 768 -12.99 6.24 -14.55
CA LEU A 768 -11.85 5.90 -15.40
C LEU A 768 -12.28 5.94 -16.87
N THR A 769 -12.53 7.15 -17.39
CA THR A 769 -13.05 7.37 -18.74
C THR A 769 -12.36 8.60 -19.36
N SER A 770 -12.47 8.85 -20.66
CA SER A 770 -12.01 10.12 -21.23
C SER A 770 -13.03 11.25 -21.13
N ASP A 771 -14.27 10.91 -20.80
CA ASP A 771 -15.39 11.84 -20.76
C ASP A 771 -15.45 12.54 -19.39
N VAL A 772 -16.04 13.73 -19.41
CA VAL A 772 -16.40 14.47 -18.19
C VAL A 772 -17.68 13.86 -17.62
N VAL A 773 -17.58 13.19 -16.48
CA VAL A 773 -18.72 12.52 -15.83
C VAL A 773 -19.36 13.47 -14.82
N LYS A 774 -20.54 14.02 -15.14
CA LYS A 774 -21.27 14.91 -14.24
C LYS A 774 -22.08 14.10 -13.22
N PRO A 775 -22.56 14.69 -12.11
CA PRO A 775 -23.41 13.98 -11.15
C PRO A 775 -24.63 13.30 -11.78
N ALA A 776 -25.25 13.92 -12.79
CA ALA A 776 -26.40 13.36 -13.53
C ALA A 776 -26.02 12.16 -14.43
N ASP A 777 -24.78 12.11 -14.91
CA ASP A 777 -24.30 11.07 -15.84
C ASP A 777 -23.71 9.85 -15.12
N THR A 778 -23.58 9.89 -13.79
CA THR A 778 -22.96 8.83 -12.98
C THR A 778 -23.57 7.44 -13.24
N ALA A 779 -24.88 7.35 -13.48
CA ALA A 779 -25.55 6.10 -13.80
C ALA A 779 -25.06 5.47 -15.12
N ASN A 780 -24.75 6.29 -16.14
CA ASN A 780 -24.28 5.82 -17.45
C ASN A 780 -22.84 5.27 -17.40
N TYR A 781 -22.05 5.72 -16.42
CA TYR A 781 -20.65 5.38 -16.27
C TYR A 781 -20.37 4.54 -15.01
N TRP A 782 -21.42 4.01 -14.36
CA TRP A 782 -21.31 3.33 -13.06
C TRP A 782 -20.29 2.19 -13.06
N GLU A 783 -20.23 1.39 -14.14
CA GLU A 783 -19.28 0.29 -14.27
C GLU A 783 -17.82 0.74 -14.42
N LYS A 784 -17.57 1.99 -14.82
CA LYS A 784 -16.24 2.59 -14.97
C LYS A 784 -15.79 3.40 -13.74
N ARG A 785 -16.50 3.28 -12.62
CA ARG A 785 -16.13 4.00 -11.39
C ARG A 785 -14.80 3.49 -10.83
N ASN A 786 -13.98 4.41 -10.36
CA ASN A 786 -12.72 4.09 -9.71
C ASN A 786 -13.00 3.62 -8.28
N LYS A 787 -12.80 2.34 -8.03
CA LYS A 787 -13.10 1.68 -6.75
C LYS A 787 -12.05 1.95 -5.67
N LEU A 788 -10.98 2.68 -5.95
CA LEU A 788 -10.03 3.19 -4.95
C LEU A 788 -10.53 4.46 -4.24
N LEU A 789 -11.55 5.14 -4.77
CA LEU A 789 -12.07 6.38 -4.18
C LEU A 789 -12.46 6.24 -2.69
N PRO A 790 -13.16 5.18 -2.23
CA PRO A 790 -13.50 5.01 -0.82
C PRO A 790 -12.27 4.96 0.08
N LEU A 791 -11.19 4.30 -0.36
CA LEU A 791 -9.93 4.24 0.39
C LEU A 791 -9.28 5.62 0.52
N ILE A 792 -9.25 6.39 -0.58
CA ILE A 792 -8.69 7.75 -0.60
C ILE A 792 -9.52 8.70 0.26
N ALA A 793 -10.85 8.63 0.16
CA ALA A 793 -11.78 9.41 0.96
C ALA A 793 -11.66 9.07 2.45
N GLY A 794 -11.52 7.78 2.78
CA GLY A 794 -11.27 7.30 4.13
C GLY A 794 -9.95 7.85 4.71
N LEU A 795 -8.87 7.80 3.92
CA LEU A 795 -7.58 8.37 4.31
C LEU A 795 -7.67 9.89 4.52
N ALA A 796 -8.36 10.62 3.63
CA ALA A 796 -8.56 12.07 3.76
C ALA A 796 -9.28 12.42 5.07
N LYS A 797 -10.33 11.67 5.43
CA LYS A 797 -11.03 11.84 6.71
C LYS A 797 -10.11 11.58 7.91
N VAL A 798 -9.38 10.46 7.90
CA VAL A 798 -8.51 10.06 9.02
C VAL A 798 -7.40 11.08 9.25
N LEU A 799 -6.78 11.58 8.18
CA LEU A 799 -5.73 12.60 8.29
C LEU A 799 -6.28 13.93 8.81
N ASP A 800 -7.44 14.38 8.31
CA ASP A 800 -8.09 15.62 8.76
C ASP A 800 -8.52 15.56 10.23
N ASP A 801 -9.04 14.42 10.71
CA ASP A 801 -9.43 14.23 12.11
C ASP A 801 -8.25 14.32 13.09
N GLN A 802 -7.02 14.12 12.61
CA GLN A 802 -5.79 14.25 13.40
C GLN A 802 -5.09 15.62 13.25
N VAL A 803 -5.69 16.58 12.54
CA VAL A 803 -5.15 17.95 12.43
C VAL A 803 -5.29 18.69 13.76
N ASP A 804 -4.25 19.44 14.13
CA ASP A 804 -4.30 20.39 15.25
C ASP A 804 -3.71 21.74 14.83
N VAL A 805 -4.59 22.65 14.43
CA VAL A 805 -4.24 24.00 13.99
C VAL A 805 -3.61 24.82 15.12
N ALA A 806 -3.97 24.57 16.38
CA ALA A 806 -3.46 25.35 17.52
C ALA A 806 -1.98 25.03 17.81
N ASN A 807 -1.57 23.79 17.58
CA ASN A 807 -0.20 23.31 17.78
C ASN A 807 0.56 23.10 16.46
N SER A 808 0.05 23.63 15.33
CA SER A 808 0.66 23.51 13.99
C SER A 808 0.94 22.07 13.54
N LYS A 809 0.11 21.11 13.96
CA LYS A 809 0.28 19.69 13.60
C LYS A 809 -0.46 19.37 12.30
N ASN A 810 0.28 18.91 11.30
CA ASN A 810 -0.21 18.65 9.95
C ASN A 810 0.07 17.19 9.50
N PRO A 811 -0.91 16.27 9.68
CA PRO A 811 -0.78 14.87 9.25
C PRO A 811 -0.69 14.68 7.73
N PHE A 812 -1.18 15.64 6.93
CA PHE A 812 -1.13 15.54 5.46
C PHE A 812 0.31 15.55 4.91
N THR A 813 1.28 15.98 5.71
CA THR A 813 2.71 15.88 5.38
C THR A 813 3.16 14.43 5.16
N LEU A 814 2.49 13.44 5.74
CA LEU A 814 2.76 12.01 5.51
C LEU A 814 2.43 11.59 4.08
N LEU A 815 1.26 12.02 3.57
CA LEU A 815 0.83 11.72 2.20
C LEU A 815 1.77 12.39 1.18
N VAL A 816 2.12 13.64 1.44
CA VAL A 816 3.07 14.39 0.60
C VAL A 816 4.48 13.80 0.68
N GLY A 817 4.92 13.34 1.85
CA GLY A 817 6.21 12.67 2.03
C GLY A 817 6.30 11.41 1.18
N LEU A 818 5.27 10.56 1.24
CA LEU A 818 5.15 9.37 0.40
C LEU A 818 5.14 9.72 -1.09
N SER A 819 4.36 10.73 -1.50
CA SER A 819 4.29 11.12 -2.91
C SER A 819 5.63 11.65 -3.40
N LYS A 820 6.35 12.42 -2.58
CA LYS A 820 7.67 12.95 -2.92
C LYS A 820 8.70 11.85 -3.14
N VAL A 821 8.70 10.79 -2.33
CA VAL A 821 9.61 9.64 -2.51
C VAL A 821 9.26 8.89 -3.80
N LEU A 822 7.98 8.65 -4.04
CA LEU A 822 7.52 7.88 -5.20
C LEU A 822 7.59 8.64 -6.52
N ALA A 823 7.63 9.98 -6.49
CA ALA A 823 7.75 10.82 -7.67
C ALA A 823 9.20 11.11 -8.09
N ARG A 824 10.22 10.76 -7.28
CA ARG A 824 11.64 10.90 -7.68
C ARG A 824 11.91 10.05 -8.93
N PRO A 825 12.69 10.53 -9.92
CA PRO A 825 13.56 11.71 -9.90
C PRO A 825 12.88 13.02 -10.37
N ASN A 826 11.55 13.12 -10.47
CA ASN A 826 10.93 14.33 -11.01
C ASN A 826 11.08 15.56 -10.09
N ILE A 827 11.50 15.38 -8.84
CA ILE A 827 11.64 16.43 -7.84
C ILE A 827 13.11 16.78 -7.66
N PHE A 828 13.42 18.07 -7.53
CA PHE A 828 14.77 18.56 -7.27
C PHE A 828 14.75 19.95 -6.63
N SER A 829 15.91 20.42 -6.21
CA SER A 829 16.11 21.79 -5.75
C SER A 829 17.06 22.50 -6.71
N THR A 830 16.69 23.70 -7.16
CA THR A 830 17.52 24.51 -8.08
C THR A 830 17.33 26.00 -7.78
N PRO A 831 18.33 26.86 -8.05
CA PRO A 831 18.13 28.30 -8.08
C PRO A 831 17.07 28.69 -9.12
N ASP A 832 16.23 29.69 -8.81
CA ASP A 832 15.20 30.17 -9.75
C ASP A 832 15.80 30.65 -11.09
N PRO A 833 15.48 29.99 -12.23
CA PRO A 833 16.13 30.24 -13.52
C PRO A 833 15.73 31.55 -14.20
N VAL A 834 14.66 32.19 -13.73
CA VAL A 834 14.12 33.40 -14.36
C VAL A 834 14.85 34.67 -13.88
N SER A 835 15.79 34.53 -12.93
CA SER A 835 16.53 35.67 -12.34
C SER A 835 17.74 36.15 -13.17
N SER A 836 18.23 35.40 -14.16
CA SER A 836 19.58 35.64 -14.72
C SER A 836 19.71 35.73 -16.25
N GLY A 837 18.68 35.41 -17.03
CA GLY A 837 18.93 34.93 -18.41
C GLY A 837 18.62 35.82 -19.62
N ASN A 838 17.62 36.71 -19.61
CA ASN A 838 17.05 37.15 -20.91
C ASN A 838 16.60 38.62 -21.03
N LEU A 839 17.04 39.50 -20.14
CA LEU A 839 16.71 40.92 -20.24
C LEU A 839 17.96 41.74 -20.00
N SER A 840 18.45 42.38 -21.07
CA SER A 840 19.51 43.38 -21.07
C SER A 840 19.10 44.55 -20.18
N LEU A 841 19.34 44.46 -18.88
CA LEU A 841 19.05 45.51 -17.91
C LEU A 841 20.31 45.84 -17.09
N PRO A 842 20.51 47.09 -16.64
CA PRO A 842 21.78 47.55 -16.08
C PRO A 842 22.03 47.14 -14.61
N VAL A 843 21.21 46.25 -14.03
CA VAL A 843 21.19 46.02 -12.58
C VAL A 843 21.60 44.60 -12.24
N ALA A 844 22.54 44.47 -11.29
CA ALA A 844 22.91 43.19 -10.70
C ALA A 844 21.71 42.64 -9.89
N ASN A 845 21.00 41.66 -10.45
CA ASN A 845 20.00 40.94 -9.68
C ASN A 845 20.70 40.22 -8.49
N PRO A 846 20.09 40.20 -7.28
CA PRO A 846 20.57 39.36 -6.18
C PRO A 846 20.56 37.88 -6.57
N ALA A 847 21.41 37.08 -5.92
CA ALA A 847 21.50 35.65 -6.21
C ALA A 847 20.12 34.98 -6.08
N PRO A 848 19.66 34.21 -7.08
CA PRO A 848 18.35 33.54 -7.02
C PRO A 848 18.22 32.64 -5.80
N PRO A 849 17.05 32.62 -5.12
CA PRO A 849 16.82 31.66 -4.05
C PRO A 849 16.81 30.24 -4.63
N THR A 850 17.34 29.29 -3.86
CA THR A 850 17.18 27.87 -4.17
C THR A 850 15.79 27.44 -3.73
N ILE A 851 14.99 26.94 -4.67
CA ILE A 851 13.61 26.53 -4.42
C ILE A 851 13.42 25.05 -4.79
N PRO A 852 12.53 24.33 -4.10
CA PRO A 852 12.06 23.05 -4.58
C PRO A 852 11.32 23.26 -5.90
N SER A 853 11.63 22.42 -6.87
CA SER A 853 11.10 22.49 -8.22
C SER A 853 10.82 21.09 -8.74
N VAL A 854 10.02 21.02 -9.79
CA VAL A 854 9.61 19.78 -10.42
C VAL A 854 9.99 19.82 -11.90
N ARG A 855 10.51 18.72 -12.42
CA ARG A 855 10.92 18.58 -13.82
C ARG A 855 9.68 18.43 -14.69
N ILE A 856 9.63 19.23 -15.73
CA ILE A 856 8.56 19.25 -16.74
C ILE A 856 9.10 18.69 -18.05
N LYS A 857 8.22 18.40 -19.01
CA LYS A 857 8.57 17.73 -20.27
C LYS A 857 9.74 18.32 -21.04
N MET A 858 9.95 19.64 -20.98
CA MET A 858 10.97 20.36 -21.77
C MET A 858 12.26 20.68 -20.99
N SER A 859 12.33 20.44 -19.67
CA SER A 859 13.40 21.01 -18.87
C SER A 859 14.71 20.21 -18.93
N SER A 860 15.84 20.90 -19.13
CA SER A 860 17.17 20.33 -18.84
C SER A 860 17.42 20.24 -17.33
N THR A 861 18.50 19.56 -16.93
CA THR A 861 18.82 19.20 -15.53
C THR A 861 18.81 20.37 -14.52
N SER A 862 18.86 21.63 -14.99
CA SER A 862 18.88 22.85 -14.17
C SER A 862 17.56 23.64 -14.13
N TYR A 863 16.59 23.35 -15.00
CA TYR A 863 15.34 24.10 -15.14
C TYR A 863 14.12 23.26 -14.69
N GLY A 864 13.02 23.90 -14.27
CA GLY A 864 11.83 23.18 -13.77
C GLY A 864 10.52 23.93 -14.05
N ILE A 865 9.50 23.80 -13.20
CA ILE A 865 8.18 24.42 -13.41
C ILE A 865 8.22 25.94 -13.67
N ARG A 866 9.27 26.65 -13.23
CA ARG A 866 9.47 28.09 -13.47
C ARG A 866 10.34 28.37 -14.70
N THR A 867 10.34 27.52 -15.72
CA THR A 867 11.16 27.74 -16.92
C THR A 867 10.62 28.94 -17.71
N PRO A 868 11.44 29.97 -18.02
CA PRO A 868 10.98 31.22 -18.66
C PRO A 868 10.29 31.05 -20.02
N ASN A 869 10.67 30.02 -20.78
CA ASN A 869 10.22 29.79 -22.16
C ASN A 869 9.26 28.59 -22.27
N ALA A 870 8.71 28.08 -21.17
CA ALA A 870 7.80 26.93 -21.21
C ALA A 870 6.45 27.30 -21.85
N LEU A 871 6.00 26.44 -22.77
CA LEU A 871 4.65 26.51 -23.33
C LEU A 871 3.66 25.79 -22.41
N ILE A 872 2.37 26.10 -22.53
CA ILE A 872 1.31 25.42 -21.76
C ILE A 872 1.36 23.90 -21.94
N SER A 873 1.75 23.42 -23.12
CA SER A 873 1.90 21.99 -23.44
C SER A 873 3.07 21.29 -22.75
N ASP A 874 3.99 22.03 -22.13
CA ASP A 874 5.21 21.46 -21.55
C ASP A 874 5.04 21.09 -20.08
N TYR A 875 3.99 21.59 -19.42
CA TYR A 875 3.74 21.43 -17.98
C TYR A 875 3.27 20.03 -17.53
N TYR A 876 3.52 19.00 -18.34
CA TYR A 876 3.34 17.60 -17.97
C TYR A 876 4.64 17.03 -17.38
N PRO A 877 4.58 15.90 -16.63
CA PRO A 877 5.77 15.22 -16.15
C PRO A 877 6.76 14.92 -17.27
N ASN A 878 8.06 14.95 -16.97
CA ASN A 878 9.07 14.56 -17.94
C ASN A 878 8.91 13.08 -18.34
N ASP A 879 8.75 12.82 -19.63
CA ASP A 879 8.53 11.48 -20.16
C ASP A 879 9.82 10.67 -20.38
N THR A 880 11.00 11.31 -20.28
CA THR A 880 12.31 10.64 -20.35
C THR A 880 12.72 10.04 -18.99
N LEU A 881 12.27 10.64 -17.89
CA LEU A 881 12.56 10.19 -16.54
C LEU A 881 11.54 9.14 -16.08
N ARG A 882 12.00 8.17 -15.30
CA ARG A 882 11.17 7.07 -14.81
C ARG A 882 11.18 7.03 -13.29
N PRO A 883 10.07 7.38 -12.62
CA PRO A 883 9.93 7.13 -11.19
C PRO A 883 9.77 5.63 -10.91
N VAL A 884 10.00 5.21 -9.66
CA VAL A 884 9.83 3.80 -9.26
C VAL A 884 8.42 3.27 -9.56
N ILE A 885 7.38 4.10 -9.46
CA ILE A 885 6.02 3.71 -9.89
C ILE A 885 5.99 3.33 -11.38
N SER A 886 6.71 4.07 -12.23
CA SER A 886 6.80 3.75 -13.66
C SER A 886 7.46 2.39 -13.87
N LEU A 887 8.57 2.12 -13.18
CA LEU A 887 9.30 0.85 -13.26
C LEU A 887 8.46 -0.33 -12.77
N LEU A 888 7.67 -0.13 -11.71
CA LEU A 888 6.75 -1.14 -11.20
C LEU A 888 5.54 -1.34 -12.13
N SER A 889 5.12 -0.31 -12.88
CA SER A 889 3.95 -0.38 -13.76
C SER A 889 4.22 -1.03 -15.12
N GLU A 890 5.41 -0.84 -15.67
CA GLU A 890 5.77 -1.27 -17.03
C GLU A 890 7.28 -1.40 -17.19
N ASN A 891 7.73 -2.29 -18.08
CA ASN A 891 9.14 -2.39 -18.48
C ASN A 891 9.51 -1.23 -19.39
N GLU A 892 8.69 -0.95 -20.40
CA GLU A 892 8.83 0.19 -21.29
C GLU A 892 7.56 1.05 -21.26
N ARG A 893 7.69 2.36 -21.49
CA ARG A 893 6.53 3.25 -21.43
C ARG A 893 5.45 2.81 -22.43
N LYS A 894 4.20 2.79 -21.95
CA LYS A 894 2.97 2.38 -22.67
C LYS A 894 2.72 0.86 -22.77
N TYR A 895 3.59 -0.02 -22.28
CA TYR A 895 3.41 -1.48 -22.44
C TYR A 895 2.58 -2.16 -21.34
N GLN A 896 2.48 -1.55 -20.15
CA GLN A 896 1.67 -2.04 -19.02
C GLN A 896 1.98 -3.49 -18.65
N ASP A 897 3.27 -3.80 -18.58
CA ASP A 897 3.79 -5.16 -18.43
C ASP A 897 4.68 -5.33 -17.18
N GLY A 898 4.56 -4.42 -16.21
CA GLY A 898 5.31 -4.46 -14.95
C GLY A 898 4.62 -5.27 -13.84
N LEU A 899 5.23 -5.27 -12.66
CA LEU A 899 4.73 -5.97 -11.47
C LEU A 899 3.34 -5.49 -11.02
N LEU A 900 3.04 -4.19 -11.12
CA LEU A 900 1.71 -3.67 -10.79
C LEU A 900 0.64 -4.16 -11.77
N ASN A 901 0.99 -4.46 -13.02
CA ASN A 901 0.07 -5.09 -13.95
C ASN A 901 -0.27 -6.52 -13.51
N LEU A 902 0.70 -7.30 -13.04
CA LEU A 902 0.47 -8.64 -12.49
C LEU A 902 -0.41 -8.58 -11.22
N LEU A 903 -0.12 -7.66 -10.31
CA LEU A 903 -0.93 -7.41 -9.12
C LEU A 903 -2.36 -6.98 -9.46
N SER A 904 -2.54 -6.21 -10.54
CA SER A 904 -3.86 -5.78 -11.01
C SER A 904 -4.71 -6.90 -11.64
N LYS A 905 -4.17 -8.12 -11.75
CA LYS A 905 -4.87 -9.31 -12.28
C LYS A 905 -5.22 -10.33 -11.18
N THR A 906 -5.07 -9.94 -9.92
CA THR A 906 -5.48 -10.71 -8.74
C THR A 906 -6.54 -9.94 -7.94
N ASP A 907 -6.95 -10.44 -6.78
CA ASP A 907 -7.93 -9.79 -5.88
C ASP A 907 -7.29 -9.32 -4.56
N LEU A 908 -5.96 -9.13 -4.55
CA LEU A 908 -5.18 -8.83 -3.34
C LEU A 908 -5.62 -7.52 -2.65
N LEU A 909 -5.74 -6.42 -3.40
CA LEU A 909 -6.14 -5.10 -2.89
C LEU A 909 -7.62 -5.07 -2.50
N THR A 910 -8.49 -5.73 -3.27
CA THR A 910 -9.90 -5.90 -2.97
C THR A 910 -10.06 -6.60 -1.62
N LYS A 911 -9.40 -7.76 -1.43
CA LYS A 911 -9.45 -8.51 -0.18
C LYS A 911 -8.79 -7.77 0.97
N LEU A 912 -7.74 -7.00 0.73
CA LEU A 912 -7.13 -6.12 1.74
C LEU A 912 -8.14 -5.08 2.23
N ILE A 913 -8.80 -4.35 1.33
CA ILE A 913 -9.80 -3.34 1.70
C ILE A 913 -10.96 -3.99 2.45
N ASN A 914 -11.46 -5.14 1.96
CA ASN A 914 -12.53 -5.89 2.62
C ASN A 914 -12.11 -6.34 4.04
N ALA A 915 -10.89 -6.86 4.20
CA ALA A 915 -10.35 -7.29 5.51
C ALA A 915 -10.21 -6.10 6.47
N PHE A 916 -9.69 -4.96 6.02
CA PHE A 916 -9.61 -3.74 6.82
C PHE A 916 -10.99 -3.21 7.22
N ALA A 917 -11.95 -3.19 6.29
CA ALA A 917 -13.32 -2.77 6.57
C ALA A 917 -14.01 -3.71 7.60
N LYS A 918 -13.83 -5.03 7.47
CA LYS A 918 -14.37 -6.02 8.42
C LYS A 918 -13.71 -5.91 9.80
N LEU A 919 -12.38 -5.76 9.86
CA LEU A 919 -11.66 -5.54 11.12
C LEU A 919 -12.07 -4.24 11.81
N GLY A 920 -12.40 -3.20 11.05
CA GLY A 920 -12.83 -1.91 11.56
C GLY A 920 -14.21 -1.89 12.23
N ALA A 921 -15.01 -2.95 12.08
CA ALA A 921 -16.34 -3.04 12.65
C ALA A 921 -16.31 -2.93 14.20
N SER A 922 -17.35 -2.34 14.77
CA SER A 922 -17.39 -2.04 16.21
C SER A 922 -17.41 -3.29 17.10
N ASP A 923 -17.95 -4.40 16.60
CA ASP A 923 -17.98 -5.71 17.28
C ASP A 923 -16.59 -6.39 17.34
N LYS A 924 -15.63 -5.94 16.53
CA LYS A 924 -14.26 -6.50 16.48
C LYS A 924 -13.23 -5.73 17.32
N LYS A 925 -13.66 -4.69 18.03
CA LYS A 925 -12.78 -3.73 18.72
C LYS A 925 -11.68 -4.39 19.57
N GLU A 926 -12.07 -5.28 20.50
CA GLU A 926 -11.13 -5.86 21.48
C GLU A 926 -9.99 -6.64 20.81
N GLY A 927 -10.32 -7.51 19.84
CA GLY A 927 -9.30 -8.25 19.08
C GLY A 927 -8.47 -7.35 18.16
N ARG A 928 -9.09 -6.35 17.51
CA ARG A 928 -8.40 -5.41 16.62
C ARG A 928 -7.35 -4.61 17.39
N ASP A 929 -7.71 -4.08 18.55
CA ASP A 929 -6.82 -3.25 19.37
C ASP A 929 -5.56 -4.04 19.77
N LEU A 930 -5.69 -5.35 20.05
CA LEU A 930 -4.55 -6.26 20.30
C LEU A 930 -3.69 -6.49 19.06
N ILE A 931 -4.30 -6.80 17.90
CA ILE A 931 -3.56 -7.01 16.64
C ILE A 931 -2.73 -5.78 16.29
N ILE A 932 -3.36 -4.61 16.30
CA ILE A 932 -2.71 -3.35 15.94
C ILE A 932 -1.60 -3.00 16.94
N SER A 933 -1.84 -3.17 18.25
CA SER A 933 -0.82 -2.93 19.29
C SER A 933 0.38 -3.88 19.16
N GLY A 934 0.14 -5.15 18.82
CA GLY A 934 1.18 -6.14 18.55
C GLY A 934 2.04 -5.75 17.35
N ILE A 935 1.41 -5.39 16.22
CA ILE A 935 2.10 -4.93 15.00
C ILE A 935 2.93 -3.67 15.30
N GLN A 936 2.34 -2.70 16.01
CA GLN A 936 3.02 -1.45 16.37
C GLN A 936 4.29 -1.71 17.20
N THR A 937 4.20 -2.62 18.17
CA THR A 937 5.34 -2.98 19.03
C THR A 937 6.47 -3.62 18.23
N ILE A 938 6.15 -4.51 17.28
CA ILE A 938 7.14 -5.16 16.42
C ILE A 938 7.80 -4.14 15.48
N VAL A 939 7.01 -3.32 14.78
CA VAL A 939 7.52 -2.31 13.83
C VAL A 939 8.38 -1.25 14.53
N LYS A 940 8.12 -0.96 15.81
CA LYS A 940 8.91 0.00 16.60
C LYS A 940 10.37 -0.43 16.80
N GLU A 941 10.61 -1.74 16.83
CA GLU A 941 11.93 -2.36 16.99
C GLU A 941 12.72 -2.44 15.69
N ILE A 942 12.07 -2.16 14.54
CA ILE A 942 12.74 -1.98 13.26
C ILE A 942 13.20 -0.52 13.16
N LYS A 943 14.51 -0.33 13.09
CA LYS A 943 15.20 0.96 13.12
C LYS A 943 16.01 1.16 11.85
N VAL A 944 16.28 2.43 11.57
CA VAL A 944 17.27 2.87 10.56
C VAL A 944 18.51 3.40 11.29
N SER A 945 19.65 3.52 10.61
CA SER A 945 20.91 3.92 11.28
C SER A 945 20.84 5.28 11.96
N SER A 946 19.99 6.20 11.47
CA SER A 946 19.72 7.49 12.11
C SER A 946 19.08 7.38 13.50
N ASP A 947 18.42 6.26 13.80
CA ASP A 947 17.78 6.02 15.10
C ASP A 947 18.77 5.46 16.15
N SER A 948 20.03 5.23 15.78
CA SER A 948 21.06 4.61 16.64
C SER A 948 20.62 3.26 17.25
N PRO A 949 20.37 2.22 16.42
CA PRO A 949 19.84 0.94 16.89
C PRO A 949 20.79 0.26 17.88
N THR A 950 20.22 -0.32 18.94
CA THR A 950 20.99 -1.20 19.84
C THR A 950 21.23 -2.57 19.18
N VAL A 951 22.15 -3.36 19.74
CA VAL A 951 22.47 -4.72 19.24
C VAL A 951 21.22 -5.63 19.21
N GLU A 952 20.26 -5.41 20.10
CA GLU A 952 18.99 -6.14 20.21
C GLU A 952 17.91 -5.67 19.21
N GLN A 953 18.11 -4.56 18.51
CA GLN A 953 17.16 -3.95 17.56
C GLN A 953 17.52 -4.25 16.11
N TYR A 954 16.53 -4.28 15.23
CA TYR A 954 16.76 -4.59 13.81
C TYR A 954 17.21 -3.33 13.06
N ASN A 955 18.34 -3.40 12.36
CA ASN A 955 18.79 -2.34 11.47
C ASN A 955 18.41 -2.67 10.02
N LEU A 956 17.35 -2.03 9.53
CA LEU A 956 16.87 -2.24 8.17
C LEU A 956 17.83 -1.67 7.12
N GLN A 957 18.50 -0.55 7.43
CA GLN A 957 19.37 0.12 6.47
C GLN A 957 20.56 -0.75 6.08
N THR A 958 21.24 -1.39 7.04
CA THR A 958 22.34 -2.33 6.72
C THR A 958 21.91 -3.43 5.75
N TYR A 959 20.70 -3.98 5.94
CA TYR A 959 20.16 -4.99 5.03
C TYR A 959 19.87 -4.43 3.63
N ILE A 960 19.25 -3.25 3.55
CA ILE A 960 18.99 -2.57 2.27
C ILE A 960 20.30 -2.30 1.53
N ASN A 961 21.36 -1.88 2.23
CA ASN A 961 22.66 -1.57 1.63
C ASN A 961 23.33 -2.82 1.06
N GLU A 962 23.28 -3.94 1.79
CA GLU A 962 23.74 -5.24 1.27
C GLU A 962 22.99 -5.60 -0.03
N LYS A 963 21.66 -5.41 -0.05
CA LYS A 963 20.84 -5.69 -1.24
C LYS A 963 21.03 -4.72 -2.39
N ALA A 964 21.34 -3.46 -2.12
CA ALA A 964 21.68 -2.47 -3.14
C ALA A 964 22.97 -2.87 -3.88
N VAL A 965 23.99 -3.34 -3.15
CA VAL A 965 25.24 -3.83 -3.74
C VAL A 965 25.02 -5.12 -4.54
N GLU A 966 24.22 -6.05 -4.01
CA GLU A 966 23.84 -7.26 -4.76
C GLU A 966 23.07 -6.91 -6.04
N LEU A 967 22.12 -5.97 -5.97
CA LEU A 967 21.33 -5.52 -7.12
C LEU A 967 22.20 -4.91 -8.21
N ALA A 968 23.19 -4.08 -7.85
CA ALA A 968 24.11 -3.48 -8.82
C ALA A 968 24.95 -4.55 -9.54
N ALA A 969 25.46 -5.55 -8.82
CA ALA A 969 26.33 -6.57 -9.42
C ALA A 969 25.58 -7.68 -10.17
N TYR A 970 24.29 -7.89 -9.89
CA TYR A 970 23.57 -9.08 -10.35
C TYR A 970 23.26 -9.07 -11.87
N PRO A 971 22.72 -7.99 -12.47
CA PRO A 971 22.51 -7.93 -13.92
C PRO A 971 23.83 -7.88 -14.70
N ASP A 972 24.82 -7.12 -14.22
CA ASP A 972 26.13 -6.92 -14.86
C ASP A 972 26.90 -8.21 -15.11
N SER A 973 26.73 -9.21 -14.24
CA SER A 973 27.39 -10.51 -14.37
C SER A 973 26.67 -11.48 -15.31
N ARG A 974 25.58 -11.07 -15.99
CA ARG A 974 24.68 -11.94 -16.77
C ARG A 974 24.47 -11.41 -18.19
N SER A 975 23.93 -12.26 -19.05
CA SER A 975 23.55 -11.87 -20.42
C SER A 975 22.41 -10.86 -20.39
N THR A 976 22.40 -9.91 -21.33
CA THR A 976 21.28 -8.99 -21.56
C THR A 976 20.03 -9.71 -22.08
N ASP A 977 20.18 -10.93 -22.62
CA ASP A 977 19.06 -11.79 -22.98
C ASP A 977 18.42 -12.41 -21.72
N THR A 978 17.18 -12.02 -21.42
CA THR A 978 16.42 -12.51 -20.25
C THR A 978 16.02 -13.99 -20.35
N THR A 979 16.19 -14.61 -21.53
CA THR A 979 15.94 -16.04 -21.73
C THR A 979 17.16 -16.93 -21.49
N ASP A 980 18.34 -16.33 -21.29
CA ASP A 980 19.59 -17.03 -21.02
C ASP A 980 19.55 -17.82 -19.69
N ALA A 981 20.22 -18.97 -19.66
CA ALA A 981 20.27 -19.87 -18.50
C ALA A 981 20.88 -19.21 -17.24
N SER A 982 21.69 -18.17 -17.39
CA SER A 982 22.23 -17.37 -16.28
C SER A 982 21.15 -16.70 -15.41
N TRP A 983 19.93 -16.53 -15.94
CA TRP A 983 18.77 -15.99 -15.23
C TRP A 983 17.89 -17.05 -14.55
N ASN A 984 18.26 -18.33 -14.61
CA ASN A 984 17.44 -19.41 -14.05
C ASN A 984 17.15 -19.25 -12.55
N GLY A 985 18.06 -18.67 -11.77
CA GLY A 985 17.79 -18.42 -10.34
C GLY A 985 16.58 -17.50 -10.09
N VAL A 986 16.31 -16.54 -10.99
CA VAL A 986 15.10 -15.69 -10.91
C VAL A 986 13.86 -16.50 -11.31
N ASN A 987 13.96 -17.34 -12.35
CA ASN A 987 12.87 -18.26 -12.71
C ASN A 987 12.51 -19.14 -11.52
N ASP A 988 13.50 -19.77 -10.89
CA ASP A 988 13.30 -20.69 -9.78
C ASP A 988 12.69 -19.98 -8.57
N SER A 989 13.08 -18.73 -8.32
CA SER A 989 12.48 -17.90 -7.25
C SER A 989 11.00 -17.58 -7.52
N VAL A 990 10.65 -17.21 -8.75
CA VAL A 990 9.26 -16.92 -9.13
C VAL A 990 8.40 -18.19 -9.10
N GLN A 991 8.94 -19.31 -9.57
CA GLN A 991 8.31 -20.62 -9.50
C GLN A 991 8.15 -21.08 -8.05
N PHE A 992 9.12 -20.84 -7.18
CA PHE A 992 9.01 -21.12 -5.76
C PHE A 992 7.83 -20.35 -5.15
N VAL A 993 7.73 -19.04 -5.37
CA VAL A 993 6.60 -18.24 -4.87
C VAL A 993 5.28 -18.77 -5.43
N ARG A 994 5.24 -19.08 -6.74
CA ARG A 994 4.07 -19.65 -7.42
C ARG A 994 3.62 -20.96 -6.77
N ASP A 995 4.54 -21.85 -6.52
CA ASP A 995 4.24 -23.21 -6.08
C ASP A 995 3.96 -23.25 -4.57
N TYR A 996 4.58 -22.37 -3.77
CA TYR A 996 4.39 -22.34 -2.32
C TYR A 996 3.16 -21.53 -1.88
N PHE A 997 2.85 -20.44 -2.57
CA PHE A 997 1.72 -19.57 -2.23
C PHE A 997 0.52 -19.74 -3.17
N GLY A 998 0.66 -20.38 -4.33
CA GLY A 998 -0.46 -20.54 -5.27
C GLY A 998 -1.58 -21.42 -4.70
N THR A 999 -2.83 -21.01 -4.82
CA THR A 999 -3.99 -21.78 -4.30
C THR A 999 -4.21 -23.09 -5.08
N SER A 1000 -3.95 -23.01 -6.39
CA SER A 1000 -4.00 -24.11 -7.34
C SER A 1000 -2.81 -25.06 -7.20
N SER A 1001 -1.71 -24.60 -6.58
CA SER A 1001 -0.49 -25.38 -6.49
C SER A 1001 -0.68 -26.63 -5.61
N PRO A 1002 -0.16 -27.79 -6.05
CA PRO A 1002 -0.12 -28.99 -5.22
C PRO A 1002 0.90 -28.94 -4.07
N TYR A 1003 1.89 -28.04 -4.14
CA TYR A 1003 2.93 -27.81 -3.12
C TYR A 1003 2.58 -26.66 -2.16
N SER A 1004 1.36 -26.14 -2.27
CA SER A 1004 0.92 -24.93 -1.61
C SER A 1004 0.89 -25.06 -0.10
N LEU A 1005 1.57 -24.15 0.59
CA LEU A 1005 1.43 -23.95 2.03
C LEU A 1005 0.06 -23.39 2.39
N ILE A 1006 -0.68 -22.81 1.45
CA ILE A 1006 -2.00 -22.21 1.71
C ILE A 1006 -2.98 -23.25 2.23
N LYS A 1007 -2.94 -24.49 1.72
CA LYS A 1007 -3.79 -25.59 2.21
C LYS A 1007 -3.45 -25.97 3.64
N SER A 1008 -2.16 -26.07 3.95
CA SER A 1008 -1.67 -26.34 5.31
C SER A 1008 -1.99 -25.20 6.27
N ALA A 1009 -1.84 -23.95 5.82
CA ALA A 1009 -2.16 -22.76 6.58
C ALA A 1009 -3.67 -22.65 6.85
N ASP A 1010 -4.50 -22.92 5.85
CA ASP A 1010 -5.95 -22.95 6.00
C ASP A 1010 -6.39 -24.00 7.03
N PHE A 1011 -5.85 -25.22 6.92
CA PHE A 1011 -6.08 -26.26 7.93
C PHE A 1011 -5.59 -25.85 9.32
N ALA A 1012 -4.40 -25.25 9.43
CA ALA A 1012 -3.84 -24.79 10.69
C ALA A 1012 -4.71 -23.71 11.34
N ILE A 1013 -5.18 -22.72 10.57
CA ILE A 1013 -6.07 -21.67 11.09
C ILE A 1013 -7.45 -22.25 11.43
N ASP A 1014 -7.97 -23.24 10.68
CA ASP A 1014 -9.18 -23.98 11.05
C ASP A 1014 -9.00 -24.67 12.41
N MET A 1015 -7.88 -25.36 12.59
CA MET A 1015 -7.55 -26.05 13.83
C MET A 1015 -7.40 -25.08 15.01
N ILE A 1016 -6.77 -23.92 14.80
CA ILE A 1016 -6.64 -22.88 15.83
C ILE A 1016 -8.02 -22.26 16.12
N SER A 1017 -8.90 -22.12 15.14
CA SER A 1017 -10.27 -21.62 15.32
C SER A 1017 -11.15 -22.59 16.12
N GLU A 1018 -11.01 -23.89 15.88
CA GLU A 1018 -11.77 -24.92 16.60
C GLU A 1018 -11.17 -25.24 17.99
N ILE A 1019 -9.86 -25.03 18.17
CA ILE A 1019 -9.14 -25.20 19.44
C ILE A 1019 -8.34 -23.93 19.75
N PRO A 1020 -9.00 -22.84 20.21
CA PRO A 1020 -8.30 -21.60 20.50
C PRO A 1020 -7.34 -21.78 21.69
N PRO A 1021 -6.05 -21.41 21.54
CA PRO A 1021 -5.11 -21.39 22.65
C PRO A 1021 -5.44 -20.24 23.61
N SER A 1022 -5.20 -20.45 24.90
CA SER A 1022 -5.26 -19.38 25.90
C SER A 1022 -4.01 -18.49 25.85
N SER A 1023 -4.08 -17.30 26.44
CA SER A 1023 -2.96 -16.35 26.45
C SER A 1023 -1.70 -16.90 27.14
N GLU A 1024 -1.85 -17.67 28.22
CA GLU A 1024 -0.72 -18.34 28.88
C GLU A 1024 -0.14 -19.45 27.99
N GLU A 1025 -0.98 -20.21 27.27
CA GLU A 1025 -0.49 -21.23 26.33
C GLU A 1025 0.29 -20.60 25.16
N ILE A 1026 -0.13 -19.44 24.64
CA ILE A 1026 0.62 -18.69 23.62
C ILE A 1026 2.01 -18.29 24.14
N LYS A 1027 2.07 -17.75 25.35
CA LYS A 1027 3.33 -17.36 25.99
C LYS A 1027 4.27 -18.55 26.15
N HIS A 1028 3.78 -19.67 26.65
CA HIS A 1028 4.58 -20.88 26.80
C HIS A 1028 5.00 -21.49 25.46
N LEU A 1029 4.16 -21.42 24.42
CA LEU A 1029 4.47 -21.91 23.08
C LEU A 1029 5.65 -21.14 22.48
N LEU A 1030 5.63 -19.82 22.59
CA LEU A 1030 6.70 -18.98 22.09
C LEU A 1030 8.00 -19.12 22.93
N ASN A 1031 7.91 -19.41 24.23
CA ASN A 1031 9.08 -19.75 25.06
C ASN A 1031 9.73 -21.04 24.57
N VAL A 1032 8.94 -22.10 24.38
CA VAL A 1032 9.44 -23.37 23.85
C VAL A 1032 10.02 -23.20 22.45
N ALA A 1033 9.40 -22.40 21.58
CA ALA A 1033 9.96 -22.07 20.26
C ALA A 1033 11.31 -21.36 20.35
N ALA A 1034 11.49 -20.41 21.29
CA ALA A 1034 12.75 -19.71 21.50
C ALA A 1034 13.91 -20.67 21.89
N THR A 1035 13.62 -21.73 22.64
CA THR A 1035 14.63 -22.73 23.06
C THR A 1035 15.23 -23.52 21.88
N LEU A 1036 14.58 -23.54 20.71
CA LEU A 1036 15.09 -24.27 19.55
C LEU A 1036 16.37 -23.65 18.97
N PHE A 1037 16.60 -22.36 19.21
CA PHE A 1037 17.69 -21.60 18.59
C PHE A 1037 18.91 -21.40 19.51
N VAL A 1038 18.84 -21.81 20.78
CA VAL A 1038 19.89 -21.54 21.78
C VAL A 1038 20.27 -22.83 22.51
N ASN A 1039 21.56 -23.00 22.77
CA ASN A 1039 22.07 -24.06 23.63
C ASN A 1039 21.95 -23.68 25.13
N THR A 1040 22.09 -24.67 26.02
CA THR A 1040 22.15 -24.46 27.47
C THR A 1040 23.32 -23.57 27.93
N ASP A 1041 24.34 -23.39 27.09
CA ASP A 1041 25.52 -22.55 27.31
C ASP A 1041 25.39 -21.14 26.68
N GLY A 1042 24.27 -20.83 26.02
CA GLY A 1042 24.04 -19.55 25.34
C GLY A 1042 24.63 -19.45 23.93
N THR A 1043 25.29 -20.49 23.41
CA THR A 1043 25.84 -20.51 22.05
C THR A 1043 24.76 -20.77 20.99
N ARG A 1044 24.97 -20.28 19.76
CA ARG A 1044 24.09 -20.49 18.59
C ARG A 1044 24.66 -21.59 17.70
N PRO A 1045 24.07 -22.80 17.70
CA PRO A 1045 24.62 -23.93 16.95
C PRO A 1045 24.10 -24.04 15.51
N TYR A 1046 23.12 -23.22 15.11
CA TYR A 1046 22.44 -23.29 13.80
C TYR A 1046 21.99 -24.70 13.41
N GLN A 1047 21.42 -25.44 14.38
CA GLN A 1047 21.12 -26.86 14.20
C GLN A 1047 20.05 -27.12 13.13
N LEU A 1048 19.06 -26.24 12.96
CA LEU A 1048 18.03 -26.40 11.93
C LEU A 1048 18.66 -26.25 10.55
N THR A 1049 19.51 -25.24 10.37
CA THR A 1049 20.31 -25.03 9.17
C THR A 1049 21.21 -26.22 8.89
N ASP A 1050 21.90 -26.75 9.89
CA ASP A 1050 22.78 -27.90 9.72
C ASP A 1050 22.02 -29.18 9.36
N ILE A 1051 20.83 -29.40 9.94
CA ILE A 1051 19.94 -30.50 9.54
C ILE A 1051 19.57 -30.37 8.06
N LEU A 1052 19.15 -29.19 7.62
CA LEU A 1052 18.66 -28.96 6.25
C LEU A 1052 19.79 -28.98 5.21
N THR A 1053 20.93 -28.34 5.51
CA THR A 1053 21.99 -28.10 4.53
C THR A 1053 23.06 -29.19 4.54
N LYS A 1054 23.44 -29.72 5.71
CA LYS A 1054 24.54 -30.71 5.82
C LYS A 1054 24.05 -32.14 5.89
N GLN A 1055 22.99 -32.41 6.66
CA GLN A 1055 22.57 -33.78 6.96
C GLN A 1055 21.53 -34.31 5.95
N LEU A 1056 20.60 -33.46 5.52
CA LEU A 1056 19.52 -33.86 4.62
C LEU A 1056 19.98 -34.00 3.16
N SER A 1057 20.91 -33.16 2.69
CA SER A 1057 21.35 -33.20 1.29
C SER A 1057 21.95 -34.55 0.87
N PRO A 1058 22.91 -35.14 1.61
CA PRO A 1058 23.44 -36.47 1.26
C PRO A 1058 22.37 -37.57 1.26
N LEU A 1059 21.40 -37.50 2.18
CA LEU A 1059 20.27 -38.43 2.23
C LEU A 1059 19.43 -38.34 0.95
N ILE A 1060 19.13 -37.12 0.50
CA ILE A 1060 18.35 -36.87 -0.72
C ILE A 1060 19.07 -37.41 -1.96
N ARG A 1061 20.40 -37.21 -2.07
CA ARG A 1061 21.19 -37.73 -3.19
C ARG A 1061 21.17 -39.26 -3.27
N GLN A 1062 21.18 -39.94 -2.13
CA GLN A 1062 21.16 -41.41 -2.06
C GLN A 1062 19.81 -42.01 -2.47
N ILE A 1063 18.71 -41.32 -2.17
CA ILE A 1063 17.36 -41.78 -2.56
C ILE A 1063 16.94 -41.29 -3.96
N ALA A 1064 17.66 -40.34 -4.54
CA ALA A 1064 17.34 -39.74 -5.84
C ALA A 1064 17.08 -40.76 -6.97
N PRO A 1065 17.86 -41.86 -7.14
CA PRO A 1065 17.61 -42.87 -8.18
C PRO A 1065 16.25 -43.56 -8.07
N TYR A 1066 15.68 -43.61 -6.85
CA TYR A 1066 14.42 -44.27 -6.54
C TYR A 1066 13.28 -43.28 -6.24
N GLY A 1067 13.48 -41.98 -6.47
CA GLY A 1067 12.51 -40.94 -6.13
C GLY A 1067 11.12 -41.18 -6.73
N ARG A 1068 11.06 -41.67 -7.98
CA ARG A 1068 9.79 -42.04 -8.64
C ARG A 1068 9.07 -43.19 -7.92
N ASN A 1069 9.83 -44.20 -7.51
CA ASN A 1069 9.28 -45.35 -6.80
C ASN A 1069 8.71 -44.92 -5.44
N ILE A 1070 9.45 -44.07 -4.71
CA ILE A 1070 9.04 -43.49 -3.41
C ILE A 1070 7.73 -42.71 -3.57
N PHE A 1071 7.58 -41.91 -4.61
CA PHE A 1071 6.34 -41.15 -4.86
C PHE A 1071 5.13 -42.08 -5.07
N ALA A 1072 5.30 -43.18 -5.82
CA ALA A 1072 4.25 -44.18 -5.99
C ALA A 1072 3.84 -44.79 -4.64
N MET A 1073 4.83 -45.23 -3.86
CA MET A 1073 4.62 -45.84 -2.55
C MET A 1073 3.92 -44.88 -1.58
N MET A 1074 4.46 -43.68 -1.40
CA MET A 1074 3.89 -42.66 -0.52
C MET A 1074 2.50 -42.19 -0.97
N GLY A 1075 2.28 -42.07 -2.27
CA GLY A 1075 0.99 -41.75 -2.86
C GLY A 1075 -0.08 -42.77 -2.45
N SER A 1076 0.17 -44.06 -2.68
CA SER A 1076 -0.81 -45.11 -2.36
C SER A 1076 -1.10 -45.23 -0.85
N LEU A 1077 -0.07 -45.06 -0.01
CA LEU A 1077 -0.20 -45.20 1.44
C LEU A 1077 -0.97 -44.01 2.03
N GLY A 1078 -0.80 -42.82 1.42
CA GLY A 1078 -1.40 -41.56 1.85
C GLY A 1078 -2.80 -41.28 1.32
N GLU A 1079 -3.32 -42.09 0.39
CA GLU A 1079 -4.69 -41.90 -0.13
C GLU A 1079 -5.74 -41.87 0.99
N PRO A 1080 -6.75 -40.99 0.91
CA PRO A 1080 -7.85 -40.98 1.88
C PRO A 1080 -8.53 -42.36 1.96
N GLY A 1081 -8.69 -42.89 3.18
CA GLY A 1081 -9.23 -44.23 3.40
C GLY A 1081 -8.23 -45.38 3.19
N SER A 1082 -6.97 -45.07 2.85
CA SER A 1082 -5.87 -46.05 2.75
C SER A 1082 -5.14 -46.24 4.09
N TYR A 1083 -4.02 -46.95 4.05
CA TYR A 1083 -3.23 -47.36 5.20
C TYR A 1083 -2.87 -46.23 6.20
N ILE A 1084 -2.46 -45.03 5.75
CA ILE A 1084 -2.18 -43.91 6.68
C ILE A 1084 -3.45 -43.42 7.40
N SER A 1085 -4.61 -43.45 6.72
CA SER A 1085 -5.91 -43.10 7.32
C SER A 1085 -6.35 -44.13 8.36
N PHE A 1086 -6.06 -45.41 8.12
CA PHE A 1086 -6.25 -46.48 9.10
C PHE A 1086 -5.38 -46.27 10.34
N LEU A 1087 -4.09 -45.95 10.16
CA LEU A 1087 -3.20 -45.66 11.29
C LEU A 1087 -3.65 -44.42 12.08
N GLU A 1088 -4.18 -43.40 11.42
CA GLU A 1088 -4.71 -42.19 12.08
C GLU A 1088 -5.90 -42.47 12.98
N THR A 1089 -6.73 -43.44 12.62
CA THR A 1089 -7.96 -43.77 13.35
C THR A 1089 -7.74 -44.82 14.45
N GLN A 1090 -6.82 -45.78 14.23
CA GLN A 1090 -6.66 -46.93 15.11
C GLN A 1090 -5.47 -46.83 16.08
N MET A 1091 -4.41 -46.04 15.77
CA MET A 1091 -3.29 -45.89 16.71
C MET A 1091 -3.65 -44.99 17.89
N THR A 1092 -3.90 -45.58 19.06
CA THR A 1092 -4.15 -44.87 20.31
C THR A 1092 -3.09 -45.23 21.36
N ILE A 1093 -2.55 -44.22 22.07
CA ILE A 1093 -1.58 -44.45 23.16
C ILE A 1093 -2.24 -44.68 24.52
N GLY A 1094 -3.55 -44.97 24.55
CA GLY A 1094 -4.30 -45.24 25.78
C GLY A 1094 -4.19 -44.10 26.81
N THR A 1095 -3.88 -44.47 28.06
CA THR A 1095 -3.78 -43.59 29.24
C THR A 1095 -2.52 -42.72 29.32
N PHE A 1096 -1.55 -42.91 28.41
CA PHE A 1096 -0.30 -42.14 28.42
C PHE A 1096 -0.47 -40.74 27.85
N LYS A 1097 0.32 -39.79 28.37
CA LYS A 1097 0.33 -38.40 27.90
C LYS A 1097 1.25 -38.22 26.69
N ILE A 1098 1.02 -37.18 25.92
CA ILE A 1098 1.79 -36.79 24.74
C ILE A 1098 3.23 -36.40 25.10
N VAL A 1099 3.44 -35.86 26.30
CA VAL A 1099 4.76 -35.58 26.88
C VAL A 1099 5.55 -36.87 27.08
N ASP A 1100 4.92 -37.92 27.63
CA ASP A 1100 5.55 -39.23 27.82
C ASP A 1100 5.92 -39.82 26.46
N LEU A 1101 5.05 -39.67 25.47
CA LEU A 1101 5.32 -40.10 24.10
C LEU A 1101 6.50 -39.34 23.47
N LEU A 1102 6.63 -38.03 23.70
CA LEU A 1102 7.78 -37.24 23.21
C LEU A 1102 9.07 -37.63 23.92
N SER A 1103 9.02 -37.90 25.22
CA SER A 1103 10.18 -38.35 26.01
C SER A 1103 10.65 -39.75 25.62
N ASP A 1104 9.73 -40.71 25.43
CA ASP A 1104 10.08 -42.05 24.93
C ASP A 1104 10.64 -41.99 23.49
N THR A 1105 10.14 -41.05 22.66
CA THR A 1105 10.70 -40.82 21.33
C THR A 1105 12.13 -40.28 21.42
N GLU A 1106 12.40 -39.32 22.30
CA GLU A 1106 13.74 -38.79 22.56
C GLU A 1106 14.71 -39.90 23.00
N ARG A 1107 14.28 -40.73 23.96
CA ARG A 1107 15.08 -41.86 24.48
C ARG A 1107 15.38 -42.90 23.41
N LEU A 1108 14.41 -43.23 22.56
CA LEU A 1108 14.62 -44.18 21.47
C LEU A 1108 15.60 -43.61 20.43
N LEU A 1109 15.47 -42.34 20.06
CA LEU A 1109 16.39 -41.69 19.11
C LEU A 1109 17.84 -41.66 19.62
N LYS A 1110 18.07 -41.54 20.93
CA LYS A 1110 19.41 -41.57 21.55
C LYS A 1110 19.89 -42.97 21.91
N SER A 1111 19.03 -43.98 21.85
CA SER A 1111 19.37 -45.33 22.30
C SER A 1111 20.47 -45.95 21.44
N ASN A 1112 21.24 -46.84 22.05
CA ASN A 1112 22.23 -47.64 21.33
C ASN A 1112 21.59 -48.46 20.19
N MET A 1113 20.29 -48.76 20.25
CA MET A 1113 19.60 -49.46 19.15
C MET A 1113 19.64 -48.67 17.83
N ILE A 1114 19.62 -47.34 17.89
CA ILE A 1114 19.62 -46.47 16.71
C ILE A 1114 21.02 -45.90 16.43
N GLN A 1115 21.74 -45.50 17.48
CA GLN A 1115 23.00 -44.76 17.35
C GLN A 1115 24.24 -45.65 17.24
N THR A 1116 24.11 -46.97 17.40
CA THR A 1116 25.23 -47.89 17.25
C THR A 1116 25.77 -47.88 15.82
N LYS A 1117 27.10 -47.70 15.71
CA LYS A 1117 27.84 -47.71 14.44
C LYS A 1117 28.29 -49.10 14.00
N THR A 1118 28.26 -50.09 14.90
CA THR A 1118 28.60 -51.48 14.54
C THR A 1118 27.56 -52.05 13.58
N GLU A 1119 28.00 -52.95 12.71
CA GLU A 1119 27.19 -53.64 11.70
C GLU A 1119 26.80 -55.02 12.21
N ASP A 1120 26.11 -55.04 13.34
CA ASP A 1120 25.66 -56.25 14.02
C ASP A 1120 24.16 -56.19 14.31
N GLY A 1121 23.63 -57.28 14.87
CA GLY A 1121 22.22 -57.35 15.27
C GLY A 1121 21.83 -56.30 16.32
N ASP A 1122 22.77 -55.66 17.02
CA ASP A 1122 22.43 -54.65 18.02
C ASP A 1122 22.08 -53.30 17.37
N SER A 1123 22.44 -53.10 16.11
CA SER A 1123 22.01 -51.95 15.29
C SER A 1123 20.69 -52.22 14.59
N LEU A 1124 19.64 -51.54 15.05
CA LEU A 1124 18.31 -51.60 14.45
C LEU A 1124 18.35 -51.07 13.01
N LEU A 1125 19.06 -49.94 12.79
CA LEU A 1125 19.21 -49.34 11.46
C LEU A 1125 19.80 -50.32 10.44
N TYR A 1126 20.87 -51.00 10.82
CA TYR A 1126 21.58 -51.96 9.97
C TYR A 1126 20.74 -53.21 9.70
N SER A 1127 20.23 -53.84 10.76
CA SER A 1127 19.43 -55.08 10.67
C SER A 1127 18.25 -54.91 9.70
N SER A 1128 17.67 -53.72 9.67
CA SER A 1128 16.48 -53.47 8.84
C SER A 1128 16.76 -52.96 7.47
N GLY A 1129 17.91 -52.32 7.28
CA GLY A 1129 18.46 -52.20 5.94
C GLY A 1129 18.70 -53.57 5.29
N VAL A 1130 19.23 -54.55 6.05
CA VAL A 1130 19.46 -55.92 5.56
C VAL A 1130 18.15 -56.64 5.26
N LEU A 1131 17.12 -56.53 6.11
CA LEU A 1131 15.82 -57.12 5.81
C LEU A 1131 15.15 -56.47 4.59
N LEU A 1132 15.14 -55.14 4.50
CA LEU A 1132 14.57 -54.44 3.35
C LEU A 1132 15.27 -54.81 2.05
N LYS A 1133 16.59 -55.07 2.10
CA LYS A 1133 17.34 -55.64 0.99
C LYS A 1133 16.78 -57.00 0.58
N ALA A 1134 16.58 -57.92 1.54
CA ALA A 1134 16.02 -59.23 1.27
C ALA A 1134 14.59 -59.15 0.69
N PHE A 1135 13.75 -58.25 1.20
CA PHE A 1135 12.42 -58.02 0.62
C PHE A 1135 12.46 -57.43 -0.79
N ALA A 1136 13.37 -56.50 -1.05
CA ALA A 1136 13.57 -55.96 -2.38
C ALA A 1136 14.02 -57.06 -3.36
N ASP A 1137 14.98 -57.91 -2.95
CA ASP A 1137 15.48 -59.03 -3.73
C ASP A 1137 14.37 -60.05 -4.05
N ILE A 1138 13.55 -60.42 -3.06
CA ILE A 1138 12.43 -61.37 -3.24
C ILE A 1138 11.36 -60.81 -4.18
N ASN A 1139 11.02 -59.53 -4.05
CA ASN A 1139 10.02 -58.89 -4.90
C ASN A 1139 10.54 -58.70 -6.35
N GLU A 1140 11.83 -58.45 -6.52
CA GLU A 1140 12.45 -58.23 -7.83
C GLU A 1140 12.71 -59.53 -8.61
N PHE A 1141 13.10 -60.61 -7.93
CA PHE A 1141 13.53 -61.88 -8.55
C PHE A 1141 12.56 -63.06 -8.34
N GLY A 1142 11.53 -62.90 -7.50
CA GLY A 1142 10.70 -64.02 -7.04
C GLY A 1142 11.48 -65.00 -6.14
N LYS A 1143 10.92 -66.19 -5.85
CA LYS A 1143 11.50 -67.23 -4.96
C LYS A 1143 12.93 -67.73 -5.35
N LYS A 1144 13.56 -67.19 -6.40
CA LYS A 1144 14.95 -67.49 -6.79
C LYS A 1144 15.92 -66.54 -6.09
N LEU A 1145 16.19 -66.85 -4.82
CA LEU A 1145 17.36 -66.33 -4.13
C LEU A 1145 18.54 -67.26 -4.47
N ASP A 1146 19.50 -66.68 -5.18
CA ASP A 1146 20.86 -67.13 -5.49
C ASP A 1146 21.19 -68.01 -6.71
N THR A 1147 22.22 -67.51 -7.41
CA THR A 1147 23.21 -68.09 -8.34
C THR A 1147 22.79 -69.10 -9.43
N LYS A 1148 23.44 -68.97 -10.61
CA LYS A 1148 23.30 -69.91 -11.73
C LYS A 1148 23.69 -71.34 -11.29
N GLY A 1149 22.69 -72.21 -11.18
CA GLY A 1149 22.86 -73.65 -11.36
C GLY A 1149 22.45 -74.53 -10.19
N PHE A 1150 21.15 -74.70 -9.92
CA PHE A 1150 20.57 -75.95 -9.42
C PHE A 1150 19.12 -76.08 -9.89
N PRO A 1151 18.65 -77.25 -10.40
CA PRO A 1151 17.29 -77.44 -10.88
C PRO A 1151 16.48 -78.27 -9.87
N PHE A 1152 15.45 -77.73 -9.22
CA PHE A 1152 14.36 -78.53 -8.64
C PHE A 1152 13.02 -77.78 -8.65
N ALA A 1153 11.94 -78.56 -8.51
CA ALA A 1153 10.76 -78.55 -9.35
C ALA A 1153 9.62 -77.60 -8.96
N ASP A 1154 8.90 -77.22 -10.02
CA ASP A 1154 7.56 -76.63 -10.09
C ASP A 1154 6.53 -77.46 -9.31
N SER A 1155 5.90 -76.85 -8.31
CA SER A 1155 4.67 -77.39 -7.69
C SER A 1155 3.73 -76.32 -7.14
N LEU A 1156 3.75 -75.10 -7.69
CA LEU A 1156 2.78 -74.05 -7.31
C LEU A 1156 2.38 -73.22 -8.53
N ASN A 1157 1.68 -73.87 -9.46
CA ASN A 1157 0.95 -73.20 -10.53
C ASN A 1157 -0.56 -73.40 -10.32
N LYS A 1158 -1.28 -72.28 -10.43
CA LYS A 1158 -2.75 -72.06 -10.44
C LYS A 1158 -3.44 -71.77 -9.10
N ASN A 1159 -3.78 -70.48 -8.97
CA ASN A 1159 -5.01 -69.95 -8.37
C ASN A 1159 -5.21 -70.09 -6.86
N ASP A 1160 -4.32 -69.50 -6.06
CA ASP A 1160 -4.67 -69.16 -4.67
C ASP A 1160 -4.40 -67.68 -4.39
N ASP A 1161 -5.42 -67.01 -3.83
CA ASP A 1161 -5.48 -65.60 -3.39
C ASP A 1161 -4.60 -65.34 -2.15
N ASP A 1162 -3.37 -65.85 -2.14
CA ASP A 1162 -2.46 -65.67 -1.02
C ASP A 1162 -1.94 -64.22 -0.96
N THR A 1163 -2.14 -63.59 0.20
CA THR A 1163 -1.63 -62.25 0.51
C THR A 1163 -0.09 -62.23 0.47
N TYR A 1164 0.50 -61.06 0.18
CA TYR A 1164 1.96 -60.88 0.16
C TYR A 1164 2.65 -61.38 1.44
N TRP A 1165 1.92 -61.33 2.57
CA TRP A 1165 2.35 -61.76 3.90
C TRP A 1165 2.29 -63.28 4.13
N GLN A 1166 1.36 -64.02 3.50
CA GLN A 1166 1.38 -65.50 3.54
C GLN A 1166 2.61 -66.05 2.83
N ARG A 1167 3.02 -65.43 1.72
CA ARG A 1167 4.28 -65.77 1.03
C ARG A 1167 5.51 -65.48 1.89
N LEU A 1168 5.43 -64.46 2.74
CA LEU A 1168 6.45 -64.00 3.67
C LEU A 1168 6.59 -64.94 4.89
N ASN A 1169 5.45 -65.43 5.40
CA ASN A 1169 5.38 -66.47 6.43
C ASN A 1169 5.94 -67.81 5.92
N ILE A 1170 5.62 -68.19 4.68
CA ILE A 1170 6.14 -69.43 4.07
C ILE A 1170 7.67 -69.38 3.95
N ILE A 1171 8.24 -68.24 3.56
CA ILE A 1171 9.71 -68.07 3.42
C ILE A 1171 10.42 -68.04 4.78
N LEU A 1172 9.86 -67.38 5.80
CA LEU A 1172 10.43 -67.40 7.16
C LEU A 1172 10.22 -68.76 7.87
N SER A 1173 9.36 -69.63 7.32
CA SER A 1173 9.11 -70.99 7.80
C SER A 1173 9.90 -72.08 7.07
N GLU A 1174 10.37 -71.81 5.84
CA GLU A 1174 11.11 -72.77 5.01
C GLU A 1174 12.61 -72.44 4.98
N LYS A 1175 13.32 -73.12 5.89
CA LYS A 1175 14.76 -73.47 5.94
C LYS A 1175 15.82 -72.49 5.44
#